data_AF-A0A6A1W3S1-F1
#
_entry.id   AF-A0A6A1W3S1-F1
#
_cell.length_a   1.000
_cell.length_b   1.000
_cell.length_c   1.000
_cell.angle_alpha   90.00
_cell.angle_beta   90.00
_cell.angle_gamma   90.00
#
_symmetry.space_group_name_H-M   'P 1'
#
loop_
_entity.id
_entity.type
_entity.pdbx_description
1 polymer ?
#
loop_
_entity_poly.entity_id
_entity_poly.type
_entity_poly.pdbx_seq_one_letter_code
_entity_poly.pdbx_strand_id
1 'polypeptide(L)'
;MGRNSSPPEKDHNGGGGVGGSGNDIGYHSIRDRFPLKRNPGHNRNRAKSESDPLLLLRSRSHPGRFNRKGLHWLKGKSAFYSVVIFAVFLFAMASMVLQSSITSVFRPSSERGKALSAGLRFGSTLKFVPYRTSRTDGLDSLRSEPRLAIRAPRLAVAVGSSQEDLQDENLLQVLKYHQQTKHSYERYARGPHGLDWANQPNPFRRYISAPLLPLLHFPTKTEPKCLNQAVKASVSDAPLYSSVYMSLPPTKPISYSTISQIFYDSLALSAWKTAGYSTWSLRVNPSSGNLHPTEAYIIAPPIESLSSSAFVAHYAPKEHSLELRAEIPSGFFPKFFPKNSFLIGLSSIFWREAWKYGERAFRYCNHDIGHAIAAVAMAAAGLGWDVKLLDGLGYQELKKLMGLECFPDFKIPSRPIRGKFPEIEFEHPDCLLLVFRNGGGQQFDVNYEELSSWISEFSKLEWKGKPNSLSKEHICWDIIYRTAEAVKKPLNVGGRLAIYPFKRSGVCSEGSYKGFTVREVVRKRRSAVDMDKVTVIQRDTFYQILLHCLPSGCGNGGKQRRQLALPFRALPWDAEVHAALFVHRVAGLKKGLYFLVRNEDHFHELKNSMSSNFAWAKPEGCPDHLPLYELDRSLYDTIAKQVSCHQDIASHGCFSLGMVARFETLLHEKNAWMYPRLFWETGVLGQVLYLEAHAVGISATGIGCYFDDPESPPSSCRVDGCHASRVSYTENLWWELRQVPFHFDWEDSGKSSYEEPVLMHRLLGLKGSNFQSLYHFTVGGPVLDKRIMSLPAYPGPDIDA
;
A
#
# COMPACT_ATOMS: atom_id res chain seq x y z
N MET A 1 -10.02 -21.99 58.82
CA MET A 1 -9.24 -21.76 60.05
C MET A 1 -8.09 -20.84 59.61
N GLY A 2 -7.90 -19.59 60.03
CA GLY A 2 -8.18 -18.89 61.30
C GLY A 2 -6.87 -18.78 62.09
N ARG A 3 -6.38 -17.64 62.62
CA ARG A 3 -6.88 -16.26 62.88
C ARG A 3 -5.72 -15.24 62.56
N ASN A 4 -5.91 -13.93 62.32
CA ASN A 4 -6.14 -12.78 63.25
C ASN A 4 -5.30 -12.83 64.56
N SER A 5 -4.75 -11.75 65.16
CA SER A 5 -4.64 -10.29 64.82
C SER A 5 -3.70 -9.56 65.83
N SER A 6 -3.35 -8.28 65.60
CA SER A 6 -2.71 -7.33 66.56
C SER A 6 -3.74 -6.69 67.52
N PRO A 7 -3.43 -5.71 68.43
CA PRO A 7 -2.16 -5.16 68.96
C PRO A 7 -2.09 -5.30 70.53
N PRO A 8 -1.37 -4.48 71.36
CA PRO A 8 -1.72 -3.08 71.68
C PRO A 8 -0.51 -2.13 71.99
N GLU A 9 -0.76 -1.04 72.73
CA GLU A 9 0.06 0.17 72.93
C GLU A 9 1.10 0.12 74.08
N LYS A 10 2.12 1.02 74.01
CA LYS A 10 2.62 2.02 75.01
C LYS A 10 2.79 1.67 76.51
N ASP A 11 3.60 2.35 77.34
CA ASP A 11 4.15 3.73 77.27
C ASP A 11 5.43 3.92 78.16
N HIS A 12 6.17 5.04 77.96
CA HIS A 12 7.17 5.68 78.87
C HIS A 12 8.41 4.88 79.38
N ASN A 13 9.56 5.43 79.79
CA ASN A 13 10.16 6.79 79.81
C ASN A 13 11.72 6.63 79.84
N GLY A 14 12.59 7.61 79.55
CA GLY A 14 12.42 8.99 79.10
C GLY A 14 13.74 9.79 79.12
N GLY A 15 13.71 11.07 78.70
CA GLY A 15 14.83 12.03 78.80
C GLY A 15 15.72 12.17 77.53
N GLY A 16 16.08 13.38 77.06
CA GLY A 16 15.59 14.71 77.45
C GLY A 16 16.34 15.90 76.82
N GLY A 17 15.66 16.66 75.93
CA GLY A 17 16.13 17.95 75.37
C GLY A 17 17.19 17.86 74.25
N VAL A 18 17.33 18.84 73.35
CA VAL A 18 16.61 20.11 73.10
C VAL A 18 16.63 20.41 71.58
N GLY A 19 15.55 20.95 71.00
CA GLY A 19 15.59 21.54 69.64
C GLY A 19 14.28 21.48 68.84
N GLY A 20 13.38 22.44 69.03
CA GLY A 20 12.29 22.72 68.07
C GLY A 20 12.79 23.57 66.89
N SER A 21 12.03 23.79 65.81
CA SER A 21 10.61 23.47 65.57
C SER A 21 10.32 23.32 64.07
N GLY A 22 9.15 22.81 63.70
CA GLY A 22 8.65 22.78 62.32
C GLY A 22 7.11 22.76 62.26
N ASN A 23 6.56 22.43 61.09
CA ASN A 23 5.16 22.01 60.86
C ASN A 23 4.11 23.18 60.96
N ASP A 24 2.96 23.19 60.25
CA ASP A 24 2.46 22.24 59.23
C ASP A 24 1.27 22.75 58.36
N ILE A 25 0.88 21.90 57.38
CA ILE A 25 -0.50 21.62 56.88
C ILE A 25 -1.35 22.74 56.22
N GLY A 26 -1.98 22.39 55.08
CA GLY A 26 -3.15 23.08 54.52
C GLY A 26 -3.68 22.45 53.21
N TYR A 27 -4.91 21.92 53.21
CA TYR A 27 -5.53 21.20 52.06
C TYR A 27 -6.56 22.05 51.28
N HIS A 28 -6.68 21.77 49.96
CA HIS A 28 -7.83 22.00 49.05
C HIS A 28 -8.56 23.37 48.97
N SER A 29 -8.84 23.88 47.75
CA SER A 29 -10.22 23.92 47.17
C SER A 29 -10.36 24.77 45.86
N ILE A 30 -11.06 24.19 44.87
CA ILE A 30 -12.05 24.79 43.92
C ILE A 30 -11.78 26.14 43.18
N ARG A 31 -11.61 26.01 41.84
CA ARG A 31 -12.16 26.79 40.68
C ARG A 31 -11.87 28.29 40.41
N ASP A 32 -12.01 28.56 39.09
CA ASP A 32 -12.54 29.76 38.39
C ASP A 32 -11.62 30.95 37.99
N ARG A 33 -11.39 31.03 36.66
CA ARG A 33 -11.44 32.20 35.74
C ARG A 33 -10.60 33.47 35.99
N PHE A 34 -9.80 33.82 34.96
CA PHE A 34 -9.68 35.12 34.26
C PHE A 34 -9.78 36.45 35.05
N PRO A 35 -8.90 37.46 34.78
CA PRO A 35 -8.88 38.08 33.44
C PRO A 35 -7.54 38.69 32.95
N LEU A 36 -7.65 39.46 31.86
CA LEU A 36 -6.60 40.03 31.03
C LEU A 36 -5.73 41.14 31.69
N LYS A 37 -4.53 41.32 31.09
CA LYS A 37 -4.00 42.54 30.41
C LYS A 37 -2.84 43.34 31.04
N ARG A 38 -2.03 43.84 30.10
CA ARG A 38 -1.18 45.07 30.08
C ARG A 38 0.22 45.05 30.72
N ASN A 39 1.22 45.11 29.83
CA ASN A 39 2.42 45.93 30.02
C ASN A 39 2.04 47.37 30.45
N PRO A 40 2.91 48.01 31.23
CA PRO A 40 3.66 49.14 30.70
C PRO A 40 5.18 48.87 30.75
N GLY A 41 5.97 49.67 30.04
CA GLY A 41 7.42 49.65 30.19
C GLY A 41 8.02 51.03 29.94
N HIS A 42 9.15 51.33 30.61
CA HIS A 42 10.10 52.33 30.14
C HIS A 42 11.47 52.24 30.85
N ASN A 43 12.52 51.96 30.05
CA ASN A 43 13.75 52.75 29.86
C ASN A 43 14.61 53.28 31.04
N ARG A 44 15.92 53.41 30.72
CA ARG A 44 17.04 54.08 31.47
C ARG A 44 17.60 53.28 32.66
N ASN A 45 18.90 53.30 32.99
CA ASN A 45 20.13 53.96 32.47
C ASN A 45 21.31 52.96 32.68
N ARG A 46 22.37 52.81 31.86
CA ARG A 46 23.40 53.71 31.28
C ARG A 46 24.71 53.83 32.11
N ALA A 47 25.71 53.00 31.77
CA ALA A 47 27.18 53.21 31.92
C ALA A 47 27.89 52.31 30.88
N LYS A 48 28.93 52.64 30.09
CA LYS A 48 29.92 53.74 29.92
C LYS A 48 31.36 53.46 30.41
N SER A 49 32.16 52.81 29.57
CA SER A 49 33.53 53.17 29.13
C SER A 49 33.89 52.26 27.93
N GLU A 50 34.34 52.70 26.75
CA GLU A 50 35.36 53.68 26.30
C GLU A 50 36.76 53.08 26.07
N SER A 51 37.03 52.73 24.81
CA SER A 51 38.31 52.97 24.13
C SER A 51 38.08 53.22 22.63
N ASP A 52 38.66 54.32 22.15
CA ASP A 52 38.56 54.94 20.81
C ASP A 52 39.92 54.76 20.07
N PRO A 53 40.18 55.34 18.87
CA PRO A 53 39.34 55.50 17.67
C PRO A 53 40.12 55.19 16.36
N LEU A 54 39.45 55.28 15.20
CA LEU A 54 39.92 55.95 13.95
C LEU A 54 38.68 56.00 12.99
N LEU A 55 38.03 57.14 12.65
CA LEU A 55 38.47 58.30 11.85
C LEU A 55 38.79 57.89 10.39
N LEU A 56 38.21 58.41 9.29
CA LEU A 56 37.34 59.57 8.90
C LEU A 56 36.59 59.18 7.56
N LEU A 57 35.51 59.73 6.98
CA LEU A 57 34.48 60.80 7.15
C LEU A 57 33.21 60.35 6.33
N ARG A 58 31.94 60.71 6.65
CA ARG A 58 31.10 61.87 6.18
C ARG A 58 30.98 62.09 4.64
N SER A 59 29.88 62.62 4.08
CA SER A 59 28.70 63.29 4.67
C SER A 59 27.44 63.33 3.78
N ARG A 60 26.30 62.90 4.36
CA ARG A 60 24.93 63.51 4.38
C ARG A 60 24.31 64.19 3.14
N SER A 61 22.99 63.99 3.01
CA SER A 61 22.05 65.12 3.07
C SER A 61 20.77 64.81 3.88
N HIS A 62 20.36 65.78 4.69
CA HIS A 62 19.03 65.98 5.30
C HIS A 62 18.38 67.18 4.52
N PRO A 63 17.11 67.59 4.71
CA PRO A 63 16.19 67.34 5.84
C PRO A 63 14.75 66.98 5.41
N GLY A 64 13.79 67.05 6.36
CA GLY A 64 12.35 67.00 6.08
C GLY A 64 11.56 68.07 6.83
N ARG A 65 10.28 68.26 6.49
CA ARG A 65 9.31 69.06 7.28
C ARG A 65 7.85 68.64 7.01
N PHE A 66 6.99 68.91 7.99
CA PHE A 66 5.52 68.84 7.92
C PHE A 66 4.98 69.90 6.91
N ASN A 67 3.74 69.88 6.41
CA ASN A 67 2.50 69.81 7.19
C ASN A 67 1.19 69.64 6.37
N ARG A 68 0.16 69.02 7.00
CA ARG A 68 -1.32 69.12 6.79
C ARG A 68 -1.91 69.59 5.44
N LYS A 69 -2.75 68.73 4.85
CA LYS A 69 -4.23 68.87 4.59
C LYS A 69 -4.67 67.78 3.59
N GLY A 70 -5.79 67.05 3.72
CA GLY A 70 -6.72 66.92 4.84
C GLY A 70 -8.16 66.66 4.37
N LEU A 71 -8.72 65.46 4.63
CA LEU A 71 -10.15 65.21 4.47
C LEU A 71 -10.64 64.17 5.50
N HIS A 72 -11.31 64.64 6.55
CA HIS A 72 -12.03 63.79 7.51
C HIS A 72 -13.53 63.93 7.29
N TRP A 73 -14.18 62.85 6.85
CA TRP A 73 -15.59 62.63 7.16
C TRP A 73 -15.89 61.13 7.34
N LEU A 74 -17.08 60.82 7.87
CA LEU A 74 -17.55 59.48 8.22
C LEU A 74 -16.72 58.72 9.28
N LYS A 75 -17.05 58.95 10.56
CA LYS A 75 -16.71 58.05 11.67
C LYS A 75 -17.65 56.83 11.70
N GLY A 76 -17.17 55.72 12.25
CA GLY A 76 -18.01 54.62 12.74
C GLY A 76 -18.01 53.36 11.85
N LYS A 77 -18.54 52.26 12.40
CA LYS A 77 -18.44 50.90 11.82
C LYS A 77 -18.95 50.80 10.38
N SER A 78 -19.90 51.65 9.99
CA SER A 78 -20.38 51.77 8.60
C SER A 78 -19.23 51.89 7.59
N ALA A 79 -18.22 52.73 7.84
CA ALA A 79 -17.11 52.93 6.89
C ALA A 79 -16.30 51.64 6.65
N PHE A 80 -16.13 50.79 7.67
CA PHE A 80 -15.47 49.49 7.53
C PHE A 80 -16.31 48.53 6.67
N TYR A 81 -17.62 48.44 6.94
CA TYR A 81 -18.52 47.62 6.11
C TYR A 81 -18.63 48.15 4.67
N SER A 82 -18.63 49.47 4.46
CA SER A 82 -18.58 50.07 3.12
C SER A 82 -17.30 49.69 2.37
N VAL A 83 -16.12 49.68 3.02
CA VAL A 83 -14.87 49.22 2.41
C VAL A 83 -14.91 47.72 2.09
N VAL A 84 -15.46 46.88 2.98
CA VAL A 84 -15.62 45.43 2.72
C VAL A 84 -16.59 45.17 1.57
N ILE A 85 -17.74 45.84 1.54
CA ILE A 85 -18.73 45.74 0.45
C ILE A 85 -18.11 46.23 -0.86
N PHE A 86 -17.37 47.34 -0.85
CA PHE A 86 -16.70 47.86 -2.04
C PHE A 86 -15.58 46.93 -2.54
N ALA A 87 -14.85 46.27 -1.65
CA ALA A 87 -13.86 45.24 -2.02
C ALA A 87 -14.52 43.98 -2.64
N VAL A 88 -15.63 43.51 -2.07
CA VAL A 88 -16.43 42.40 -2.65
C VAL A 88 -17.04 42.80 -4.00
N PHE A 89 -17.52 44.04 -4.13
CA PHE A 89 -18.07 44.56 -5.39
C PHE A 89 -16.99 44.73 -6.46
N LEU A 90 -15.78 45.22 -6.10
CA LEU A 90 -14.62 45.26 -6.99
C LEU A 90 -14.20 43.85 -7.43
N PHE A 91 -14.21 42.86 -6.54
CA PHE A 91 -13.90 41.48 -6.88
C PHE A 91 -14.94 40.86 -7.84
N ALA A 92 -16.23 41.11 -7.59
CA ALA A 92 -17.32 40.69 -8.48
C ALA A 92 -17.22 41.38 -9.85
N MET A 93 -16.98 42.69 -9.89
CA MET A 93 -16.73 43.45 -11.12
C MET A 93 -15.51 42.90 -11.88
N ALA A 94 -14.40 42.60 -11.20
CA ALA A 94 -13.22 42.02 -11.82
C ALA A 94 -13.50 40.63 -12.42
N SER A 95 -14.27 39.79 -11.71
CA SER A 95 -14.70 38.48 -12.22
C SER A 95 -15.64 38.59 -13.43
N MET A 96 -16.60 39.53 -13.40
CA MET A 96 -17.50 39.79 -14.54
C MET A 96 -16.73 40.34 -15.75
N VAL A 97 -15.75 41.23 -15.53
CA VAL A 97 -14.87 41.72 -16.60
C VAL A 97 -14.05 40.56 -17.17
N LEU A 98 -13.47 39.70 -16.35
CA LEU A 98 -12.73 38.50 -16.81
C LEU A 98 -13.62 37.57 -17.67
N GLN A 99 -14.85 37.31 -17.23
CA GLN A 99 -15.82 36.49 -17.97
C GLN A 99 -16.25 37.14 -19.29
N SER A 100 -16.42 38.47 -19.32
CA SER A 100 -16.71 39.21 -20.56
C SER A 100 -15.51 39.29 -21.52
N SER A 101 -14.28 39.33 -21.02
CA SER A 101 -13.06 39.26 -21.85
C SER A 101 -12.92 37.88 -22.53
N ILE A 102 -13.14 36.79 -21.79
CA ILE A 102 -13.06 35.42 -22.34
C ILE A 102 -14.12 35.20 -23.43
N THR A 103 -15.33 35.76 -23.27
CA THR A 103 -16.40 35.65 -24.28
C THR A 103 -16.24 36.60 -25.48
N SER A 104 -15.25 37.51 -25.47
CA SER A 104 -14.93 38.38 -26.61
C SER A 104 -13.88 37.79 -27.55
N VAL A 105 -13.10 36.79 -27.13
CA VAL A 105 -11.98 36.22 -27.91
C VAL A 105 -12.43 35.03 -28.76
N PHE A 106 -13.42 34.26 -28.30
CA PHE A 106 -13.95 33.09 -29.03
C PHE A 106 -15.19 33.44 -29.86
N ARG A 107 -14.97 34.10 -31.01
CA ARG A 107 -16.04 34.40 -31.98
C ARG A 107 -15.64 33.99 -33.40
N PRO A 108 -15.85 32.73 -33.81
CA PRO A 108 -15.63 32.28 -35.18
C PRO A 108 -16.50 33.08 -36.15
N SER A 109 -15.92 33.53 -37.26
CA SER A 109 -16.68 34.12 -38.36
C SER A 109 -17.47 33.04 -39.11
N SER A 110 -18.74 33.31 -39.41
CA SER A 110 -19.55 32.51 -40.31
C SER A 110 -20.61 33.38 -40.97
N GLU A 111 -20.68 33.38 -42.30
CA GLU A 111 -21.65 34.17 -43.04
C GLU A 111 -23.01 33.47 -43.18
N ARG A 112 -24.07 34.25 -42.92
CA ARG A 112 -25.38 34.23 -43.61
C ARG A 112 -26.15 32.89 -43.70
N GLY A 113 -27.18 32.73 -42.83
CA GLY A 113 -28.06 31.55 -42.87
C GLY A 113 -29.48 31.64 -42.26
N LYS A 114 -30.13 32.82 -42.20
CA LYS A 114 -31.57 33.08 -41.89
C LYS A 114 -32.29 32.09 -40.91
N ALA A 115 -32.44 32.34 -39.60
CA ALA A 115 -33.27 33.35 -38.91
C ALA A 115 -34.81 33.11 -38.90
N LEU A 116 -35.38 32.94 -37.68
CA LEU A 116 -36.75 33.16 -37.14
C LEU A 116 -36.88 32.29 -35.86
N SER A 117 -36.84 32.80 -34.61
CA SER A 117 -37.94 33.37 -33.78
C SER A 117 -39.23 32.51 -33.73
N ALA A 118 -39.87 32.20 -32.60
CA ALA A 118 -39.65 32.46 -31.16
C ALA A 118 -40.26 31.26 -30.36
N GLY A 119 -40.29 31.13 -29.03
CA GLY A 119 -40.15 32.01 -27.87
C GLY A 119 -40.67 31.26 -26.61
N LEU A 120 -41.00 31.97 -25.52
CA LEU A 120 -41.54 31.43 -24.23
C LEU A 120 -40.56 30.51 -23.45
N ARG A 121 -39.89 30.97 -22.38
CA ARG A 121 -40.36 31.31 -21.01
C ARG A 121 -40.54 30.11 -20.07
N PHE A 122 -40.00 30.27 -18.87
CA PHE A 122 -39.84 29.26 -17.83
C PHE A 122 -41.01 29.30 -16.84
N GLY A 123 -41.49 28.13 -16.38
CA GLY A 123 -42.32 27.99 -15.19
C GLY A 123 -43.82 27.77 -15.37
N SER A 124 -44.25 26.50 -15.43
CA SER A 124 -45.55 26.06 -14.90
C SER A 124 -45.48 24.58 -14.48
N THR A 125 -46.00 24.27 -13.29
CA THR A 125 -46.13 22.90 -12.77
C THR A 125 -47.22 22.13 -13.50
N LEU A 126 -46.98 20.85 -13.82
CA LEU A 126 -48.03 19.91 -14.23
C LEU A 126 -47.97 18.60 -13.44
N LYS A 127 -49.15 18.01 -13.23
CA LYS A 127 -49.39 16.83 -12.39
C LYS A 127 -49.22 15.53 -13.18
N PHE A 128 -48.88 14.46 -12.46
CA PHE A 128 -48.99 13.09 -12.94
C PHE A 128 -50.46 12.64 -12.97
N VAL A 129 -50.90 12.02 -14.07
CA VAL A 129 -52.23 11.39 -14.20
C VAL A 129 -52.09 10.09 -15.00
N PRO A 130 -52.56 8.93 -14.52
CA PRO A 130 -52.50 7.68 -15.27
C PRO A 130 -53.63 7.60 -16.31
N TYR A 131 -53.32 7.12 -17.52
CA TYR A 131 -54.34 6.86 -18.55
C TYR A 131 -54.97 5.47 -18.39
N ARG A 132 -56.23 5.32 -18.83
CA ARG A 132 -57.06 4.12 -18.63
C ARG A 132 -57.46 3.52 -19.99
N THR A 133 -57.36 2.20 -20.06
CA THR A 133 -57.90 1.27 -21.08
C THR A 133 -58.93 1.78 -22.11
N SER A 134 -58.80 1.34 -23.36
CA SER A 134 -59.94 1.15 -24.28
C SER A 134 -59.85 -0.19 -25.02
N ARG A 135 -61.02 -0.81 -25.27
CA ARG A 135 -61.27 -1.79 -26.36
C ARG A 135 -61.56 -0.98 -27.65
N THR A 136 -61.84 -1.50 -28.85
CA THR A 136 -62.48 -2.74 -29.35
C THR A 136 -61.93 -3.08 -30.75
N ASP A 137 -62.28 -4.14 -31.49
CA ASP A 137 -62.59 -5.58 -31.27
C ASP A 137 -62.63 -6.20 -32.71
N GLY A 138 -62.67 -7.51 -33.00
CA GLY A 138 -62.78 -8.70 -32.16
C GLY A 138 -63.07 -9.97 -32.99
N LEU A 139 -63.81 -10.91 -32.37
CA LEU A 139 -64.50 -12.09 -32.95
C LEU A 139 -63.69 -13.14 -33.74
N ASP A 140 -63.40 -14.25 -33.07
CA ASP A 140 -64.09 -15.52 -33.39
C ASP A 140 -64.37 -16.31 -32.08
N SER A 141 -65.14 -17.41 -32.12
CA SER A 141 -65.85 -17.92 -30.93
C SER A 141 -65.79 -19.44 -30.68
N LEU A 142 -66.12 -19.80 -29.43
CA LEU A 142 -66.52 -21.13 -28.95
C LEU A 142 -65.50 -22.29 -29.05
N ARG A 143 -64.70 -22.45 -27.97
CA ARG A 143 -64.71 -23.73 -27.22
C ARG A 143 -64.35 -23.52 -25.75
N SER A 144 -65.08 -24.20 -24.86
CA SER A 144 -64.87 -24.17 -23.41
C SER A 144 -63.79 -25.18 -22.97
N GLU A 145 -63.11 -24.89 -21.85
CA GLU A 145 -62.94 -25.77 -20.67
C GLU A 145 -61.81 -25.23 -19.75
N PRO A 146 -62.05 -24.97 -18.45
CA PRO A 146 -61.04 -24.44 -17.55
C PRO A 146 -60.11 -25.54 -17.01
N ARG A 147 -59.08 -25.89 -17.76
CA ARG A 147 -58.06 -26.84 -17.29
C ARG A 147 -57.17 -26.23 -16.20
N LEU A 148 -57.41 -26.63 -14.94
CA LEU A 148 -56.46 -26.42 -13.84
C LEU A 148 -55.14 -27.14 -14.14
N ALA A 149 -54.16 -26.40 -14.66
CA ALA A 149 -52.78 -26.86 -14.76
C ALA A 149 -52.12 -26.82 -13.38
N ILE A 150 -52.29 -27.89 -12.60
CA ILE A 150 -51.51 -28.11 -11.38
C ILE A 150 -50.03 -28.16 -11.76
N ARG A 151 -49.28 -27.10 -11.46
CA ARG A 151 -47.83 -27.10 -11.59
C ARG A 151 -47.28 -28.07 -10.55
N ALA A 152 -46.74 -29.20 -11.00
CA ALA A 152 -46.08 -30.15 -10.10
C ALA A 152 -45.02 -29.41 -9.26
N PRO A 153 -44.93 -29.68 -7.95
CA PRO A 153 -43.93 -29.03 -7.11
C PRO A 153 -42.55 -29.42 -7.62
N ARG A 154 -41.79 -28.42 -8.09
CA ARG A 154 -40.33 -28.59 -8.22
C ARG A 154 -39.78 -28.76 -6.81
N LEU A 155 -39.59 -30.00 -6.38
CA LEU A 155 -38.64 -30.28 -5.31
C LEU A 155 -37.31 -29.68 -5.76
N ALA A 156 -36.90 -28.60 -5.12
CA ALA A 156 -35.51 -28.23 -5.06
C ALA A 156 -34.84 -29.31 -4.19
N VAL A 157 -34.45 -30.42 -4.83
CA VAL A 157 -33.54 -31.37 -4.21
C VAL A 157 -32.26 -30.60 -3.97
N ALA A 158 -32.03 -30.22 -2.72
CA ALA A 158 -30.75 -29.69 -2.27
C ALA A 158 -29.74 -30.84 -2.25
N VAL A 159 -29.31 -31.25 -3.46
CA VAL A 159 -28.08 -32.00 -3.63
C VAL A 159 -27.00 -31.13 -3.01
N GLY A 160 -26.41 -31.58 -1.91
CA GLY A 160 -25.25 -30.90 -1.34
C GLY A 160 -24.16 -30.90 -2.41
N SER A 161 -23.78 -29.72 -2.87
CA SER A 161 -22.65 -29.53 -3.79
C SER A 161 -21.45 -30.31 -3.26
N SER A 162 -20.87 -31.18 -4.08
CA SER A 162 -19.73 -31.96 -3.65
C SER A 162 -18.54 -31.05 -3.33
N GLN A 163 -17.57 -31.59 -2.59
CA GLN A 163 -16.35 -30.85 -2.34
C GLN A 163 -15.58 -30.57 -3.64
N GLU A 164 -15.84 -31.28 -4.74
CA GLU A 164 -15.24 -31.03 -6.05
C GLU A 164 -15.96 -29.88 -6.77
N ASP A 165 -17.31 -29.92 -6.84
CA ASP A 165 -18.13 -28.84 -7.42
C ASP A 165 -17.78 -27.46 -6.83
N LEU A 166 -17.64 -27.38 -5.50
CA LEU A 166 -17.29 -26.14 -4.80
C LEU A 166 -15.87 -25.64 -5.10
N GLN A 167 -14.94 -26.53 -5.45
CA GLN A 167 -13.58 -26.13 -5.83
C GLN A 167 -13.57 -25.57 -7.25
N ASP A 168 -14.33 -26.17 -8.17
CA ASP A 168 -14.50 -25.66 -9.53
C ASP A 168 -15.26 -24.33 -9.56
N GLU A 169 -16.32 -24.14 -8.76
CA GLU A 169 -16.99 -22.83 -8.63
C GLU A 169 -16.04 -21.72 -8.14
N ASN A 170 -15.21 -22.04 -7.14
CA ASN A 170 -14.22 -21.09 -6.60
C ASN A 170 -13.13 -20.75 -7.63
N LEU A 171 -12.65 -21.75 -8.38
CA LEU A 171 -11.69 -21.55 -9.46
C LEU A 171 -12.27 -20.71 -10.60
N LEU A 172 -13.49 -21.01 -11.05
CA LEU A 172 -14.21 -20.24 -12.06
C LEU A 172 -14.43 -18.79 -11.62
N GLN A 173 -14.77 -18.53 -10.35
CA GLN A 173 -14.90 -17.18 -9.82
C GLN A 173 -13.55 -16.43 -9.80
N VAL A 174 -12.44 -17.11 -9.50
CA VAL A 174 -11.08 -16.55 -9.58
C VAL A 174 -10.67 -16.21 -11.01
N LEU A 175 -10.85 -17.14 -11.96
CA LEU A 175 -10.52 -16.93 -13.37
C LEU A 175 -11.37 -15.80 -13.97
N LYS A 176 -12.67 -15.77 -13.66
CA LYS A 176 -13.59 -14.68 -14.00
C LYS A 176 -13.14 -13.33 -13.44
N TYR A 177 -12.75 -13.28 -12.16
CA TYR A 177 -12.21 -12.04 -11.56
C TYR A 177 -10.94 -11.59 -12.26
N HIS A 178 -10.01 -12.50 -12.53
CA HIS A 178 -8.78 -12.18 -13.23
C HIS A 178 -9.09 -11.57 -14.59
N GLN A 179 -9.91 -12.23 -15.42
CA GLN A 179 -10.31 -11.75 -16.75
C GLN A 179 -11.06 -10.41 -16.70
N GLN A 180 -12.05 -10.26 -15.83
CA GLN A 180 -12.86 -9.03 -15.74
C GLN A 180 -12.03 -7.81 -15.28
N THR A 181 -10.93 -8.04 -14.54
CA THR A 181 -10.06 -6.99 -14.00
C THR A 181 -8.79 -6.74 -14.83
N LYS A 182 -8.68 -7.32 -16.03
CA LYS A 182 -7.63 -6.98 -16.99
C LYS A 182 -7.77 -5.54 -17.50
N HIS A 183 -6.66 -4.95 -17.93
CA HIS A 183 -6.71 -3.81 -18.86
C HIS A 183 -6.43 -4.34 -20.27
N SER A 184 -7.31 -4.05 -21.21
CA SER A 184 -7.07 -4.23 -22.65
C SER A 184 -6.74 -2.88 -23.29
N TYR A 185 -6.36 -2.88 -24.56
CA TYR A 185 -6.05 -1.67 -25.31
C TYR A 185 -7.29 -0.79 -25.53
N GLU A 186 -8.46 -1.43 -25.63
CA GLU A 186 -9.77 -0.82 -25.88
C GLU A 186 -10.45 -0.35 -24.60
N ARG A 187 -10.16 -0.99 -23.44
CA ARG A 187 -10.79 -0.66 -22.16
C ARG A 187 -9.91 -0.98 -20.95
N TYR A 188 -9.85 -0.05 -20.01
CA TYR A 188 -9.34 -0.32 -18.66
C TYR A 188 -10.39 -1.09 -17.82
N ALA A 189 -9.94 -1.89 -16.85
CA ALA A 189 -10.77 -2.46 -15.79
C ALA A 189 -11.66 -1.39 -15.12
N ARG A 190 -12.86 -1.79 -14.65
CA ARG A 190 -13.88 -0.84 -14.18
C ARG A 190 -13.47 -0.18 -12.86
N GLY A 191 -13.11 1.10 -12.96
CA GLY A 191 -12.91 2.02 -11.84
C GLY A 191 -14.12 2.92 -11.57
N PRO A 192 -14.08 3.75 -10.52
CA PRO A 192 -15.08 4.80 -10.30
C PRO A 192 -15.04 5.85 -11.44
N HIS A 193 -16.18 6.46 -11.75
CA HIS A 193 -16.30 7.52 -12.79
C HIS A 193 -15.64 8.88 -12.40
N GLY A 194 -14.75 8.90 -11.40
CA GLY A 194 -14.15 10.09 -10.81
C GLY A 194 -13.76 9.84 -9.34
N LEU A 195 -12.72 10.51 -8.86
CA LEU A 195 -12.23 10.36 -7.49
C LEU A 195 -12.93 11.34 -6.54
N ASP A 196 -13.67 10.80 -5.58
CA ASP A 196 -14.31 11.57 -4.52
C ASP A 196 -13.32 11.81 -3.37
N TRP A 197 -12.48 12.83 -3.54
CA TRP A 197 -11.47 13.23 -2.56
C TRP A 197 -12.05 13.67 -1.20
N ALA A 198 -13.29 14.14 -1.15
CA ALA A 198 -13.97 14.52 0.09
C ALA A 198 -14.42 13.31 0.94
N ASN A 199 -14.35 12.11 0.35
CA ASN A 199 -14.70 10.83 0.94
C ASN A 199 -13.53 9.80 0.84
N GLN A 200 -12.30 10.26 0.56
CA GLN A 200 -11.12 9.41 0.51
C GLN A 200 -10.99 8.61 1.82
N PRO A 201 -10.83 7.27 1.77
CA PRO A 201 -10.71 6.44 2.95
C PRO A 201 -9.54 6.88 3.84
N ASN A 202 -9.80 7.00 5.14
CA ASN A 202 -8.74 7.24 6.13
C ASN A 202 -7.66 6.14 6.02
N PRO A 203 -6.39 6.47 5.74
CA PRO A 203 -5.29 5.50 5.58
C PRO A 203 -4.77 4.92 6.91
N PHE A 204 -5.49 5.19 8.01
CA PHE A 204 -5.15 4.73 9.36
C PHE A 204 -6.37 4.11 10.06
N ARG A 205 -6.35 2.80 10.27
CA ARG A 205 -7.21 2.14 11.26
C ARG A 205 -6.78 2.59 12.65
N ARG A 206 -7.74 2.77 13.53
CA ARG A 206 -7.57 2.97 14.97
C ARG A 206 -8.67 2.19 15.70
N TYR A 207 -8.29 1.41 16.71
CA TYR A 207 -9.22 0.75 17.64
C TYR A 207 -9.50 1.66 18.83
N ILE A 208 -10.47 2.56 18.65
CA ILE A 208 -10.86 3.58 19.62
C ILE A 208 -11.18 2.93 20.98
N SER A 209 -10.56 3.45 22.03
CA SER A 209 -10.59 2.94 23.42
C SER A 209 -9.82 1.63 23.69
N ALA A 210 -8.99 1.13 22.76
CA ALA A 210 -7.90 0.22 23.13
C ALA A 210 -6.76 1.00 23.82
N PRO A 211 -6.09 0.45 24.85
CA PRO A 211 -4.90 1.07 25.44
C PRO A 211 -3.78 1.24 24.39
N LEU A 212 -3.21 2.44 24.30
CA LEU A 212 -2.18 2.78 23.33
C LEU A 212 -0.79 2.75 23.98
N LEU A 213 0.08 1.86 23.51
CA LEU A 213 1.46 1.70 23.97
C LEU A 213 2.41 2.28 22.92
N PRO A 214 3.15 3.37 23.20
CA PRO A 214 4.09 3.93 22.23
C PRO A 214 5.26 2.97 21.96
N LEU A 215 5.89 3.11 20.78
CA LEU A 215 7.13 2.41 20.42
C LEU A 215 8.29 3.41 20.24
N LEU A 216 9.52 2.92 20.39
CA LEU A 216 10.74 3.74 20.25
C LEU A 216 11.05 4.06 18.79
N HIS A 217 11.28 5.35 18.49
CA HIS A 217 11.87 5.78 17.22
C HIS A 217 13.38 5.53 17.17
N PHE A 218 13.93 5.24 15.98
CA PHE A 218 15.36 4.97 15.79
C PHE A 218 16.01 5.96 14.81
N PRO A 219 17.28 6.39 15.05
CA PRO A 219 18.00 7.22 14.10
C PRO A 219 18.20 6.48 12.77
N THR A 220 17.85 7.17 11.68
CA THR A 220 17.94 6.67 10.29
C THR A 220 19.29 7.03 9.62
N LYS A 221 20.15 7.79 10.30
CA LYS A 221 21.56 7.96 9.92
C LYS A 221 22.43 7.43 11.04
N THR A 222 23.44 6.63 10.70
CA THR A 222 24.66 6.55 11.50
C THR A 222 25.44 7.83 11.23
N GLU A 223 25.69 8.66 12.24
CA GLU A 223 26.70 9.72 12.10
C GLU A 223 28.08 9.06 11.89
N PRO A 224 29.00 9.66 11.11
CA PRO A 224 30.35 9.14 10.96
C PRO A 224 31.06 9.21 12.31
N LYS A 225 31.11 8.08 13.02
CA LYS A 225 31.77 7.95 14.33
C LYS A 225 33.22 8.44 14.20
N CYS A 226 33.53 9.57 14.84
CA CYS A 226 34.90 10.06 14.91
C CYS A 226 35.79 8.97 15.52
N LEU A 227 36.95 8.72 14.91
CA LEU A 227 37.67 7.43 14.98
C LEU A 227 38.11 6.99 16.38
N ASN A 228 38.07 7.89 17.37
CA ASN A 228 38.77 7.77 18.65
C ASN A 228 37.84 7.66 19.87
N GLN A 229 36.69 6.98 19.77
CA GLN A 229 35.90 6.65 20.96
C GLN A 229 35.27 5.25 20.90
N ALA A 230 35.80 4.34 21.72
CA ALA A 230 35.32 2.96 21.86
C ALA A 230 34.01 2.90 22.69
N VAL A 231 32.92 3.41 22.12
CA VAL A 231 31.58 3.37 22.73
C VAL A 231 31.05 1.94 22.65
N LYS A 232 30.54 1.43 23.79
CA LYS A 232 29.87 0.11 23.89
C LYS A 232 28.82 -0.05 22.78
N ALA A 233 28.78 -1.24 22.16
CA ALA A 233 27.85 -1.54 21.06
C ALA A 233 26.40 -1.27 21.47
N SER A 234 25.85 -0.15 20.98
CA SER A 234 24.48 0.26 21.28
C SER A 234 23.48 -0.46 20.38
N VAL A 235 22.22 -0.56 20.82
CA VAL A 235 21.15 -1.22 20.06
C VAL A 235 20.91 -0.57 18.68
N SER A 236 21.36 0.68 18.50
CA SER A 236 21.21 1.50 17.29
C SER A 236 21.88 0.92 16.04
N ASP A 237 23.04 0.26 16.17
CA ASP A 237 23.81 -0.19 15.01
C ASP A 237 23.05 -1.29 14.23
N ALA A 238 22.72 -1.00 12.97
CA ALA A 238 22.08 -1.91 12.03
C ALA A 238 23.14 -2.45 11.04
N PRO A 239 23.03 -3.71 10.57
CA PRO A 239 24.00 -4.29 9.64
C PRO A 239 23.98 -3.60 8.27
N LEU A 240 25.07 -3.76 7.50
CA LEU A 240 25.13 -3.33 6.11
C LEU A 240 24.12 -4.11 5.27
N TYR A 241 23.48 -3.43 4.31
CA TYR A 241 22.44 -4.03 3.47
C TYR A 241 22.92 -5.26 2.67
N SER A 242 24.14 -5.22 2.13
CA SER A 242 24.75 -6.38 1.46
C SER A 242 24.97 -7.56 2.41
N SER A 243 25.43 -7.29 3.64
CA SER A 243 25.88 -8.33 4.58
C SER A 243 24.80 -9.34 4.97
N VAL A 244 23.53 -8.91 5.10
CA VAL A 244 22.43 -9.81 5.50
C VAL A 244 22.12 -10.88 4.45
N TYR A 245 22.47 -10.65 3.18
CA TYR A 245 22.35 -11.65 2.11
C TYR A 245 23.47 -12.69 2.15
N MET A 246 24.57 -12.46 2.87
CA MET A 246 25.67 -13.40 3.05
C MET A 246 25.56 -14.18 4.37
N SER A 247 25.19 -13.50 5.45
CA SER A 247 24.91 -14.10 6.76
C SER A 247 24.01 -13.20 7.60
N LEU A 248 23.08 -13.79 8.36
CA LEU A 248 22.33 -13.05 9.36
C LEU A 248 23.26 -12.61 10.52
N PRO A 249 23.08 -11.39 11.07
CA PRO A 249 23.89 -10.89 12.18
C PRO A 249 23.55 -11.62 13.49
N PRO A 250 24.37 -11.46 14.56
CA PRO A 250 24.09 -12.02 15.87
C PRO A 250 22.70 -11.63 16.38
N THR A 251 21.91 -12.64 16.74
CA THR A 251 20.48 -12.47 17.03
C THR A 251 20.22 -11.61 18.28
N LYS A 252 19.56 -10.47 18.10
CA LYS A 252 19.11 -9.62 19.21
C LYS A 252 17.97 -10.32 20.01
N PRO A 253 17.85 -10.08 21.33
CA PRO A 253 16.73 -10.60 22.12
C PRO A 253 15.41 -9.93 21.72
N ILE A 254 14.28 -10.60 21.99
CA ILE A 254 12.96 -9.95 21.96
C ILE A 254 12.85 -9.06 23.21
N SER A 255 12.50 -7.79 23.00
CA SER A 255 12.36 -6.76 24.03
C SER A 255 11.49 -5.62 23.48
N TYR A 256 11.00 -4.73 24.33
CA TYR A 256 10.33 -3.50 23.90
C TYR A 256 11.10 -2.73 22.82
N SER A 257 12.43 -2.63 22.95
CA SER A 257 13.27 -1.93 21.97
C SER A 257 13.33 -2.65 20.62
N THR A 258 13.48 -3.97 20.58
CA THR A 258 13.56 -4.72 19.31
C THR A 258 12.20 -4.94 18.64
N ILE A 259 11.10 -4.99 19.40
CA ILE A 259 9.73 -4.89 18.86
C ILE A 259 9.47 -3.51 18.26
N SER A 260 9.90 -2.44 18.94
CA SER A 260 9.86 -1.09 18.35
C SER A 260 10.64 -1.05 17.03
N GLN A 261 11.87 -1.60 17.02
CA GLN A 261 12.74 -1.53 15.85
C GLN A 261 12.18 -2.30 14.64
N ILE A 262 11.61 -3.50 14.82
CA ILE A 262 11.06 -4.24 13.67
C ILE A 262 9.87 -3.51 13.04
N PHE A 263 8.96 -2.92 13.83
CA PHE A 263 7.86 -2.12 13.28
C PHE A 263 8.35 -0.82 12.62
N TYR A 264 9.36 -0.16 13.21
CA TYR A 264 9.98 1.05 12.66
C TYR A 264 10.66 0.80 11.31
N ASP A 265 11.35 -0.35 11.18
CA ASP A 265 12.12 -0.74 10.01
C ASP A 265 11.31 -1.56 8.97
N SER A 266 10.01 -1.80 9.17
CA SER A 266 9.16 -2.55 8.20
C SER A 266 7.82 -1.91 7.81
N LEU A 267 7.05 -1.36 8.76
CA LEU A 267 5.64 -1.01 8.56
C LEU A 267 5.28 0.44 8.97
N ALA A 268 6.17 1.12 9.67
CA ALA A 268 6.05 2.53 10.04
C ALA A 268 5.94 3.50 8.85
N LEU A 269 5.52 4.74 9.15
CA LEU A 269 5.69 5.87 8.24
C LEU A 269 7.18 6.07 7.95
N SER A 270 7.54 6.31 6.69
CA SER A 270 8.92 6.51 6.22
C SER A 270 9.25 7.99 5.98
N ALA A 271 8.26 8.81 5.62
CA ALA A 271 8.30 10.27 5.57
C ALA A 271 6.87 10.82 5.36
N TRP A 272 6.66 12.11 5.58
CA TRP A 272 5.55 12.83 4.96
C TRP A 272 6.03 13.59 3.73
N LYS A 273 5.12 13.81 2.78
CA LYS A 273 5.32 14.59 1.55
C LYS A 273 4.28 15.70 1.47
N THR A 274 4.70 16.88 1.04
CA THR A 274 3.81 18.04 0.89
C THR A 274 4.06 18.72 -0.46
N ALA A 275 2.98 19.04 -1.18
CA ALA A 275 3.00 19.82 -2.41
C ALA A 275 1.75 20.69 -2.49
N GLY A 276 1.92 22.01 -2.52
CA GLY A 276 0.82 22.97 -2.35
C GLY A 276 0.12 22.74 -1.00
N TYR A 277 -1.21 22.63 -1.03
CA TYR A 277 -2.03 22.35 0.17
C TYR A 277 -2.15 20.85 0.51
N SER A 278 -1.67 19.96 -0.37
CA SER A 278 -1.80 18.51 -0.20
C SER A 278 -0.62 17.93 0.58
N THR A 279 -0.90 17.17 1.64
CA THR A 279 0.10 16.45 2.44
C THR A 279 -0.30 14.98 2.59
N TRP A 280 0.64 14.06 2.37
CA TRP A 280 0.42 12.61 2.43
C TRP A 280 1.58 11.87 3.09
N SER A 281 1.26 10.79 3.81
CA SER A 281 2.24 9.92 4.47
C SER A 281 2.71 8.81 3.54
N LEU A 282 4.02 8.54 3.54
CA LEU A 282 4.60 7.33 2.93
C LEU A 282 4.89 6.30 4.03
N ARG A 283 4.76 5.00 3.76
CA ARG A 283 5.19 3.91 4.67
C ARG A 283 6.53 3.30 4.22
N VAL A 284 7.09 2.37 5.01
CA VAL A 284 8.33 1.63 4.69
C VAL A 284 8.10 0.56 3.62
N ASN A 285 6.94 -0.10 3.62
CA ASN A 285 6.40 -0.76 2.43
C ASN A 285 5.80 0.28 1.46
N PRO A 286 5.94 0.09 0.13
CA PRO A 286 5.16 0.83 -0.86
C PRO A 286 3.68 0.43 -0.77
N SER A 287 2.82 1.21 -1.43
CA SER A 287 1.42 0.85 -1.62
C SER A 287 0.90 1.38 -2.95
N SER A 288 -0.02 0.64 -3.55
CA SER A 288 -0.68 1.00 -4.81
C SER A 288 -1.41 2.35 -4.68
N GLY A 289 -0.92 3.36 -5.42
CA GLY A 289 -1.43 4.73 -5.31
C GLY A 289 -1.28 5.40 -3.94
N ASN A 290 -0.48 4.81 -3.03
CA ASN A 290 -0.27 5.23 -1.64
C ASN A 290 -1.55 5.24 -0.79
N LEU A 291 -2.38 4.20 -0.90
CA LEU A 291 -3.67 4.07 -0.18
C LEU A 291 -3.56 3.21 1.09
N HIS A 292 -2.56 2.33 1.16
CA HIS A 292 -2.18 1.50 2.30
C HIS A 292 -3.34 0.64 2.84
N PRO A 293 -3.85 -0.35 2.07
CA PRO A 293 -4.90 -1.26 2.51
C PRO A 293 -4.46 -2.17 3.67
N THR A 294 -3.16 -2.44 3.78
CA THR A 294 -2.59 -3.36 4.78
C THR A 294 -2.54 -2.74 6.17
N GLU A 295 -3.15 -3.40 7.15
CA GLU A 295 -2.89 -3.21 8.57
C GLU A 295 -2.13 -4.42 9.16
N ALA A 296 -1.64 -4.27 10.39
CA ALA A 296 -0.77 -5.26 11.02
C ALA A 296 -1.08 -5.46 12.50
N TYR A 297 -0.82 -6.67 12.98
CA TYR A 297 -1.04 -7.10 14.36
C TYR A 297 0.21 -7.75 14.91
N ILE A 298 0.50 -7.56 16.19
CA ILE A 298 1.43 -8.42 16.94
C ILE A 298 0.63 -9.34 17.87
N ILE A 299 1.01 -10.61 17.90
CA ILE A 299 0.58 -11.57 18.91
C ILE A 299 1.86 -12.07 19.58
N ALA A 300 1.97 -11.94 20.89
CA ALA A 300 3.25 -12.12 21.60
C ALA A 300 3.11 -12.76 23.00
N PRO A 301 4.17 -13.41 23.51
CA PRO A 301 4.32 -13.70 24.94
C PRO A 301 4.44 -12.38 25.75
N PRO A 302 4.51 -12.42 27.09
CA PRO A 302 4.85 -11.24 27.88
C PRO A 302 6.16 -10.61 27.39
N ILE A 303 6.18 -9.28 27.28
CA ILE A 303 7.36 -8.50 26.91
C ILE A 303 7.47 -7.33 27.88
N GLU A 304 8.58 -7.26 28.59
CA GLU A 304 8.91 -6.19 29.52
C GLU A 304 8.74 -4.81 28.88
N SER A 305 8.13 -3.88 29.62
CA SER A 305 7.70 -2.55 29.18
C SER A 305 6.61 -2.48 28.09
N LEU A 306 6.04 -3.61 27.66
CA LEU A 306 4.82 -3.65 26.83
C LEU A 306 3.64 -4.33 27.54
N SER A 307 3.82 -5.55 28.05
CA SER A 307 2.78 -6.30 28.77
C SER A 307 3.37 -7.37 29.67
N SER A 308 2.81 -7.51 30.88
CA SER A 308 3.11 -8.58 31.84
C SER A 308 2.41 -9.90 31.50
N SER A 309 1.35 -9.86 30.69
CA SER A 309 0.63 -11.01 30.13
C SER A 309 0.93 -11.20 28.64
N ALA A 310 0.70 -12.40 28.10
CA ALA A 310 0.73 -12.62 26.66
C ALA A 310 -0.45 -11.86 26.01
N PHE A 311 -0.27 -11.33 24.79
CA PHE A 311 -1.22 -10.34 24.24
C PHE A 311 -1.37 -10.38 22.72
N VAL A 312 -2.47 -9.77 22.25
CA VAL A 312 -2.68 -9.33 20.86
C VAL A 312 -2.78 -7.80 20.85
N ALA A 313 -2.09 -7.15 19.92
CA ALA A 313 -2.22 -5.71 19.68
C ALA A 313 -2.26 -5.37 18.19
N HIS A 314 -3.03 -4.36 17.81
CA HIS A 314 -3.04 -3.76 16.49
C HIS A 314 -1.92 -2.72 16.41
N TYR A 315 -1.16 -2.68 15.32
CA TYR A 315 -0.12 -1.68 15.11
C TYR A 315 -0.70 -0.42 14.46
N ALA A 316 -0.69 0.71 15.18
CA ALA A 316 -1.11 2.01 14.69
C ALA A 316 0.11 2.76 14.07
N PRO A 317 0.25 2.80 12.73
CA PRO A 317 1.49 3.27 12.11
C PRO A 317 1.66 4.80 12.16
N LYS A 318 0.57 5.58 12.26
CA LYS A 318 0.63 7.05 12.36
C LYS A 318 1.20 7.51 13.70
N GLU A 319 0.88 6.81 14.77
CA GLU A 319 1.34 7.08 16.14
C GLU A 319 2.56 6.24 16.53
N HIS A 320 3.08 5.40 15.63
CA HIS A 320 4.12 4.39 15.90
C HIS A 320 3.88 3.67 17.24
N SER A 321 2.71 3.06 17.38
CA SER A 321 2.20 2.56 18.66
C SER A 321 1.47 1.23 18.50
N LEU A 322 1.32 0.49 19.60
CA LEU A 322 0.51 -0.72 19.68
C LEU A 322 -0.79 -0.43 20.44
N GLU A 323 -1.93 -0.67 19.81
CA GLU A 323 -3.25 -0.68 20.43
C GLU A 323 -3.52 -2.06 21.01
N LEU A 324 -3.43 -2.21 22.34
CA LEU A 324 -3.61 -3.48 23.05
C LEU A 324 -5.06 -3.97 22.88
N ARG A 325 -5.25 -5.03 22.10
CA ARG A 325 -6.56 -5.56 21.69
C ARG A 325 -7.08 -6.64 22.62
N ALA A 326 -6.23 -7.56 23.07
CA ALA A 326 -6.62 -8.65 23.98
C ALA A 326 -5.42 -9.17 24.76
N GLU A 327 -5.68 -9.81 25.90
CA GLU A 327 -4.72 -10.65 26.62
C GLU A 327 -5.05 -12.11 26.31
N ILE A 328 -4.03 -12.97 26.19
CA ILE A 328 -4.18 -14.37 25.76
C ILE A 328 -3.62 -15.35 26.80
N PRO A 329 -4.05 -16.62 26.82
CA PRO A 329 -3.53 -17.62 27.75
C PRO A 329 -2.01 -17.77 27.67
N SER A 330 -1.32 -17.65 28.80
CA SER A 330 0.16 -17.67 28.89
C SER A 330 0.80 -18.95 28.34
N GLY A 331 0.05 -20.07 28.34
CA GLY A 331 0.48 -21.35 27.77
C GLY A 331 0.54 -21.39 26.23
N PHE A 332 -0.05 -20.43 25.51
CA PHE A 332 -0.14 -20.44 24.05
C PHE A 332 1.23 -20.49 23.36
N PHE A 333 2.12 -19.56 23.70
CA PHE A 333 3.46 -19.51 23.09
C PHE A 333 4.36 -20.70 23.44
N PRO A 334 4.54 -21.07 24.73
CA PRO A 334 5.37 -22.23 25.11
C PRO A 334 4.89 -23.57 24.56
N LYS A 335 3.62 -23.68 24.15
CA LYS A 335 3.03 -24.91 23.61
C LYS A 335 3.27 -25.07 22.10
N PHE A 336 3.09 -24.00 21.31
CA PHE A 336 3.04 -24.11 19.85
C PHE A 336 4.26 -23.54 19.10
N PHE A 337 5.10 -22.74 19.76
CA PHE A 337 6.17 -21.98 19.10
C PHE A 337 7.51 -22.04 19.85
N PRO A 338 8.65 -21.92 19.14
CA PRO A 338 9.97 -21.98 19.78
C PRO A 338 10.18 -20.84 20.78
N LYS A 339 10.96 -21.09 21.84
CA LYS A 339 11.30 -20.07 22.85
C LYS A 339 11.94 -18.85 22.18
N ASN A 340 11.47 -17.66 22.54
CA ASN A 340 11.81 -16.39 21.88
C ASN A 340 11.31 -16.31 20.43
N SER A 341 9.99 -16.43 20.28
CA SER A 341 9.29 -16.09 19.05
C SER A 341 8.05 -15.25 19.36
N PHE A 342 7.52 -14.60 18.32
CA PHE A 342 6.26 -13.86 18.32
C PHE A 342 5.66 -13.92 16.91
N LEU A 343 4.42 -13.47 16.74
CA LEU A 343 3.72 -13.51 15.46
C LEU A 343 3.41 -12.08 15.00
N ILE A 344 3.53 -11.83 13.69
CA ILE A 344 2.97 -10.65 13.03
C ILE A 344 1.82 -11.12 12.11
N GLY A 345 0.60 -10.70 12.41
CA GLY A 345 -0.55 -10.88 11.53
C GLY A 345 -0.66 -9.72 10.53
N LEU A 346 -1.10 -9.99 9.31
CA LEU A 346 -1.39 -8.98 8.29
C LEU A 346 -2.83 -9.12 7.78
N SER A 347 -3.51 -7.99 7.57
CA SER A 347 -4.87 -7.93 7.06
C SER A 347 -5.05 -6.81 6.02
N SER A 348 -6.03 -6.95 5.13
CA SER A 348 -6.32 -5.99 4.06
C SER A 348 -7.70 -5.36 4.17
N ILE A 349 -7.77 -4.04 4.06
CA ILE A 349 -9.02 -3.28 3.96
C ILE A 349 -9.26 -2.94 2.49
N PHE A 350 -9.93 -3.83 1.76
CA PHE A 350 -10.11 -3.72 0.30
C PHE A 350 -10.75 -2.39 -0.15
N TRP A 351 -11.58 -1.77 0.69
CA TRP A 351 -12.20 -0.48 0.40
C TRP A 351 -11.18 0.64 0.13
N ARG A 352 -10.00 0.63 0.77
CA ARG A 352 -8.98 1.67 0.54
C ARG A 352 -8.52 1.72 -0.91
N GLU A 353 -8.17 0.58 -1.48
CA GLU A 353 -7.84 0.45 -2.90
C GLU A 353 -9.06 0.63 -3.81
N ALA A 354 -10.22 0.06 -3.43
CA ALA A 354 -11.43 0.05 -4.26
C ALA A 354 -12.06 1.45 -4.45
N TRP A 355 -11.83 2.39 -3.52
CA TRP A 355 -12.18 3.80 -3.69
C TRP A 355 -11.51 4.44 -4.93
N LYS A 356 -10.29 4.01 -5.29
CA LYS A 356 -9.54 4.56 -6.45
C LYS A 356 -9.57 3.65 -7.67
N TYR A 357 -9.39 2.35 -7.47
CA TYR A 357 -9.10 1.39 -8.53
C TYR A 357 -10.26 0.47 -8.91
N GLY A 358 -11.41 0.60 -8.23
CA GLY A 358 -12.59 -0.21 -8.46
C GLY A 358 -12.29 -1.70 -8.41
N GLU A 359 -12.74 -2.45 -9.41
CA GLU A 359 -12.71 -3.92 -9.40
C GLU A 359 -11.28 -4.50 -9.30
N ARG A 360 -10.26 -3.81 -9.84
CA ARG A 360 -8.85 -4.29 -9.84
C ARG A 360 -8.18 -4.17 -8.46
N ALA A 361 -8.82 -3.52 -7.48
CA ALA A 361 -8.29 -3.28 -6.14
C ALA A 361 -7.83 -4.54 -5.37
N PHE A 362 -8.48 -5.69 -5.57
CA PHE A 362 -8.09 -6.94 -4.91
C PHE A 362 -6.72 -7.46 -5.40
N ARG A 363 -6.33 -7.20 -6.66
CA ARG A 363 -4.95 -7.44 -7.12
C ARG A 363 -3.94 -6.59 -6.33
N TYR A 364 -4.25 -5.31 -6.16
CA TYR A 364 -3.36 -4.33 -5.52
C TYR A 364 -3.18 -4.56 -4.02
N CYS A 365 -4.25 -4.92 -3.29
CA CYS A 365 -4.14 -5.29 -1.87
C CYS A 365 -3.15 -6.45 -1.66
N ASN A 366 -3.17 -7.44 -2.54
CA ASN A 366 -2.29 -8.60 -2.43
C ASN A 366 -0.83 -8.30 -2.84
N HIS A 367 -0.57 -7.39 -3.80
CA HIS A 367 0.80 -6.89 -4.00
C HIS A 367 1.34 -6.18 -2.75
N ASP A 368 0.50 -5.34 -2.13
CA ASP A 368 0.86 -4.58 -0.92
C ASP A 368 1.15 -5.53 0.27
N ILE A 369 0.42 -6.65 0.41
CA ILE A 369 0.75 -7.74 1.36
C ILE A 369 2.09 -8.39 1.04
N GLY A 370 2.38 -8.70 -0.22
CA GLY A 370 3.69 -9.22 -0.64
C GLY A 370 4.84 -8.28 -0.28
N HIS A 371 4.65 -6.98 -0.53
CA HIS A 371 5.58 -5.93 -0.12
C HIS A 371 5.76 -5.85 1.40
N ALA A 372 4.68 -6.01 2.18
CA ALA A 372 4.72 -6.02 3.64
C ALA A 372 5.46 -7.25 4.21
N ILE A 373 5.20 -8.45 3.68
CA ILE A 373 5.92 -9.69 4.06
C ILE A 373 7.43 -9.51 3.86
N ALA A 374 7.84 -8.98 2.71
CA ALA A 374 9.25 -8.73 2.42
C ALA A 374 9.86 -7.62 3.31
N ALA A 375 9.11 -6.57 3.64
CA ALA A 375 9.57 -5.53 4.56
C ALA A 375 9.79 -6.07 5.99
N VAL A 376 8.86 -6.90 6.49
CA VAL A 376 9.00 -7.60 7.79
C VAL A 376 10.19 -8.56 7.77
N ALA A 377 10.36 -9.34 6.70
CA ALA A 377 11.49 -10.27 6.56
C ALA A 377 12.86 -9.55 6.56
N MET A 378 12.99 -8.41 5.88
CA MET A 378 14.25 -7.64 5.87
C MET A 378 14.53 -6.92 7.20
N ALA A 379 13.49 -6.42 7.88
CA ALA A 379 13.65 -5.82 9.22
C ALA A 379 14.04 -6.88 10.26
N ALA A 380 13.42 -8.07 10.22
CA ALA A 380 13.80 -9.22 11.04
C ALA A 380 15.23 -9.68 10.76
N ALA A 381 15.64 -9.76 9.48
CA ALA A 381 17.02 -10.07 9.11
C ALA A 381 18.03 -9.06 9.70
N GLY A 382 17.68 -7.77 9.72
CA GLY A 382 18.45 -6.71 10.39
C GLY A 382 18.61 -6.86 11.91
N LEU A 383 17.83 -7.75 12.54
CA LEU A 383 17.86 -8.10 13.97
C LEU A 383 18.45 -9.49 14.24
N GLY A 384 18.84 -10.24 13.19
CA GLY A 384 19.28 -11.63 13.28
C GLY A 384 18.13 -12.62 13.55
N TRP A 385 16.90 -12.23 13.21
CA TRP A 385 15.72 -13.08 13.26
C TRP A 385 15.42 -13.68 11.88
N ASP A 386 14.65 -14.76 11.89
CA ASP A 386 14.08 -15.41 10.71
C ASP A 386 12.56 -15.25 10.72
N VAL A 387 11.93 -15.39 9.54
CA VAL A 387 10.49 -15.19 9.35
C VAL A 387 9.92 -16.32 8.51
N LYS A 388 8.78 -16.89 8.93
CA LYS A 388 8.05 -17.91 8.18
C LYS A 388 6.54 -17.69 8.23
N LEU A 389 5.89 -17.79 7.08
CA LEU A 389 4.44 -17.75 6.97
C LEU A 389 3.84 -19.06 7.53
N LEU A 390 2.92 -18.96 8.49
CA LEU A 390 2.27 -20.09 9.18
C LEU A 390 1.13 -20.68 8.34
N ASP A 391 1.54 -21.26 7.22
CA ASP A 391 0.68 -21.58 6.08
C ASP A 391 -0.32 -22.72 6.28
N GLY A 392 -0.21 -23.46 7.40
CA GLY A 392 -1.21 -24.46 7.75
C GLY A 392 -2.57 -23.84 8.10
N LEU A 393 -2.61 -22.66 8.72
CA LEU A 393 -3.84 -22.00 9.17
C LEU A 393 -4.77 -21.62 8.01
N GLY A 394 -6.07 -21.63 8.26
CA GLY A 394 -7.10 -21.16 7.33
C GLY A 394 -7.61 -19.76 7.67
N TYR A 395 -8.51 -19.25 6.83
CA TYR A 395 -9.15 -17.94 7.00
C TYR A 395 -9.77 -17.73 8.39
N GLN A 396 -10.41 -18.78 8.95
CA GLN A 396 -11.13 -18.69 10.22
C GLN A 396 -10.18 -18.59 11.43
N GLU A 397 -9.08 -19.35 11.43
CA GLU A 397 -8.05 -19.24 12.48
C GLU A 397 -7.42 -17.84 12.47
N LEU A 398 -7.15 -17.29 11.29
CA LEU A 398 -6.60 -15.94 11.15
C LEU A 398 -7.60 -14.86 11.57
N LYS A 399 -8.91 -15.01 11.27
CA LYS A 399 -9.98 -14.10 11.73
C LYS A 399 -10.04 -14.04 13.26
N LYS A 400 -9.95 -15.20 13.92
CA LYS A 400 -9.93 -15.34 15.39
C LYS A 400 -8.68 -14.77 16.03
N LEU A 401 -7.49 -15.13 15.55
CA LEU A 401 -6.20 -14.71 16.11
C LEU A 401 -6.02 -13.18 16.14
N MET A 402 -6.53 -12.46 15.15
CA MET A 402 -6.44 -11.00 15.05
C MET A 402 -7.68 -10.27 15.60
N GLY A 403 -8.68 -10.99 16.13
CA GLY A 403 -9.89 -10.39 16.71
C GLY A 403 -10.82 -9.73 15.68
N LEU A 404 -10.81 -10.23 14.44
CA LEU A 404 -11.57 -9.68 13.31
C LEU A 404 -13.02 -10.22 13.25
N GLU A 405 -13.40 -11.09 14.20
CA GLU A 405 -14.78 -11.48 14.46
C GLU A 405 -15.66 -10.31 14.95
N CYS A 406 -15.07 -9.17 15.31
CA CYS A 406 -15.80 -7.93 15.59
C CYS A 406 -16.43 -7.26 14.34
N PHE A 407 -16.07 -7.67 13.13
CA PHE A 407 -16.70 -7.20 11.89
C PHE A 407 -17.91 -8.08 11.52
N PRO A 408 -19.09 -7.49 11.22
CA PRO A 408 -20.30 -8.23 10.87
C PRO A 408 -20.19 -8.90 9.50
N ASP A 409 -20.93 -9.99 9.29
CA ASP A 409 -20.96 -10.67 8.00
C ASP A 409 -21.67 -9.82 6.93
N PHE A 410 -21.01 -9.64 5.79
CA PHE A 410 -21.47 -8.75 4.73
C PHE A 410 -22.23 -9.50 3.62
N LYS A 411 -23.48 -9.12 3.36
CA LYS A 411 -24.28 -9.68 2.27
C LYS A 411 -23.90 -9.05 0.93
N ILE A 412 -23.05 -9.76 0.18
CA ILE A 412 -22.53 -9.33 -1.13
C ILE A 412 -23.68 -9.09 -2.14
N PRO A 413 -23.80 -7.89 -2.73
CA PRO A 413 -24.86 -7.56 -3.69
C PRO A 413 -24.65 -8.23 -5.05
N SER A 414 -25.69 -8.33 -5.87
CA SER A 414 -25.67 -9.01 -7.18
C SER A 414 -24.95 -8.24 -8.32
N ARG A 415 -24.53 -7.00 -8.06
CA ARG A 415 -23.82 -6.10 -8.97
C ARG A 415 -23.19 -4.95 -8.18
N PRO A 416 -22.32 -4.12 -8.79
CA PRO A 416 -21.82 -2.93 -8.12
C PRO A 416 -22.93 -1.95 -7.73
N ILE A 417 -22.84 -1.40 -6.51
CA ILE A 417 -23.77 -0.42 -5.95
C ILE A 417 -23.03 0.64 -5.12
N ARG A 418 -23.47 1.90 -5.22
CA ARG A 418 -23.07 3.01 -4.34
C ARG A 418 -24.08 3.12 -3.19
N GLY A 419 -23.61 3.43 -1.99
CA GLY A 419 -24.44 3.60 -0.80
C GLY A 419 -23.59 3.85 0.44
N LYS A 420 -24.12 3.49 1.61
CA LYS A 420 -23.37 3.45 2.87
C LYS A 420 -23.25 1.99 3.28
N PHE A 421 -22.03 1.48 3.27
CA PHE A 421 -21.73 0.08 3.57
C PHE A 421 -20.53 0.02 4.53
N PRO A 422 -20.65 0.51 5.78
CA PRO A 422 -19.55 0.47 6.75
C PRO A 422 -19.05 -0.96 7.01
N GLU A 423 -19.86 -1.97 6.69
CA GLU A 423 -19.50 -3.39 6.74
C GLU A 423 -18.36 -3.72 5.76
N ILE A 424 -18.25 -3.05 4.60
CA ILE A 424 -17.16 -3.30 3.62
C ILE A 424 -15.83 -2.65 4.02
N GLU A 425 -15.80 -1.92 5.15
CA GLU A 425 -14.58 -1.47 5.81
C GLU A 425 -13.97 -2.56 6.72
N PHE A 426 -14.43 -3.81 6.63
CA PHE A 426 -13.83 -4.95 7.34
C PHE A 426 -12.37 -5.19 6.93
N GLU A 427 -11.64 -5.88 7.80
CA GLU A 427 -10.29 -6.38 7.54
C GLU A 427 -10.35 -7.84 7.13
N HIS A 428 -9.87 -8.14 5.92
CA HIS A 428 -9.68 -9.51 5.46
C HIS A 428 -8.37 -10.06 6.10
N PRO A 429 -8.41 -11.14 6.89
CA PRO A 429 -7.20 -11.77 7.40
C PRO A 429 -6.42 -12.45 6.27
N ASP A 430 -5.28 -11.88 5.86
CA ASP A 430 -4.47 -12.40 4.74
C ASP A 430 -3.49 -13.49 5.20
N CYS A 431 -2.60 -13.18 6.14
CA CYS A 431 -1.55 -14.12 6.56
C CYS A 431 -1.02 -13.87 7.98
N LEU A 432 -0.24 -14.83 8.47
CA LEU A 432 0.43 -14.79 9.77
C LEU A 432 1.90 -15.20 9.62
N LEU A 433 2.80 -14.36 10.12
CA LEU A 433 4.24 -14.50 10.04
C LEU A 433 4.80 -14.82 11.43
N LEU A 434 5.35 -16.02 11.60
CA LEU A 434 6.14 -16.37 12.78
C LEU A 434 7.53 -15.75 12.66
N VAL A 435 7.88 -14.90 13.62
CA VAL A 435 9.21 -14.28 13.76
C VAL A 435 9.94 -14.96 14.92
N PHE A 436 11.13 -15.50 14.65
CA PHE A 436 11.87 -16.32 15.61
C PHE A 436 13.39 -16.10 15.52
N ARG A 437 14.12 -16.47 16.58
CA ARG A 437 15.58 -16.38 16.59
C ARG A 437 16.20 -17.38 15.60
N ASN A 438 17.04 -16.91 14.68
CA ASN A 438 17.83 -17.80 13.84
C ASN A 438 18.99 -18.40 14.67
N GLY A 439 18.94 -19.70 14.96
CA GLY A 439 20.01 -20.34 15.72
C GLY A 439 19.98 -21.87 15.71
N GLY A 440 21.10 -22.49 15.34
CA GLY A 440 21.41 -23.89 15.67
C GLY A 440 20.60 -24.97 14.96
N GLY A 441 19.83 -24.67 13.91
CA GLY A 441 19.14 -25.68 13.11
C GLY A 441 18.02 -26.43 13.83
N GLN A 442 17.43 -25.84 14.88
CA GLN A 442 16.22 -26.39 15.52
C GLN A 442 15.04 -26.37 14.55
N GLN A 443 14.80 -27.52 13.90
CA GLN A 443 13.53 -27.81 13.25
C GLN A 443 12.46 -28.02 14.32
N PHE A 444 11.60 -27.03 14.50
CA PHE A 444 10.33 -27.17 15.20
C PHE A 444 9.23 -27.41 14.16
N ASP A 445 8.18 -28.11 14.55
CA ASP A 445 6.97 -28.31 13.74
C ASP A 445 5.77 -27.69 14.47
N VAL A 446 4.73 -27.32 13.72
CA VAL A 446 3.54 -26.66 14.25
C VAL A 446 2.35 -27.58 14.02
N ASN A 447 1.80 -28.14 15.10
CA ASN A 447 0.58 -28.94 15.04
C ASN A 447 -0.63 -28.01 14.78
N TYR A 448 -0.99 -27.82 13.51
CA TYR A 448 -2.07 -26.91 13.11
C TYR A 448 -3.46 -27.36 13.57
N GLU A 449 -3.67 -28.66 13.83
CA GLU A 449 -4.94 -29.19 14.36
C GLU A 449 -5.16 -28.73 15.80
N GLU A 450 -4.19 -29.02 16.68
CA GLU A 450 -4.24 -28.62 18.08
C GLU A 450 -4.17 -27.10 18.25
N LEU A 451 -3.44 -26.42 17.36
CA LEU A 451 -3.39 -24.96 17.29
C LEU A 451 -4.75 -24.36 16.89
N SER A 452 -5.45 -24.89 15.87
CA SER A 452 -6.81 -24.41 15.52
C SER A 452 -7.82 -24.64 16.65
N SER A 453 -7.73 -25.79 17.33
CA SER A 453 -8.52 -26.09 18.54
C SER A 453 -8.30 -25.02 19.63
N TRP A 454 -7.04 -24.70 19.95
CA TRP A 454 -6.71 -23.61 20.90
C TRP A 454 -7.10 -22.21 20.40
N ILE A 455 -7.00 -21.94 19.09
CA ILE A 455 -7.42 -20.66 18.50
C ILE A 455 -8.93 -20.45 18.63
N SER A 456 -9.74 -21.50 18.73
CA SER A 456 -11.19 -21.36 18.93
C SER A 456 -11.56 -20.77 20.31
N GLU A 457 -10.64 -20.76 21.28
CA GLU A 457 -10.78 -20.03 22.53
C GLU A 457 -10.55 -18.51 22.38
N PHE A 458 -9.91 -18.03 21.31
CA PHE A 458 -9.68 -16.58 21.08
C PHE A 458 -11.00 -15.81 20.89
N SER A 459 -12.04 -16.49 20.39
CA SER A 459 -13.41 -15.98 20.28
C SER A 459 -14.07 -15.65 21.64
N LYS A 460 -13.47 -16.08 22.76
CA LYS A 460 -13.96 -15.86 24.14
C LYS A 460 -13.19 -14.77 24.90
N LEU A 461 -12.19 -14.14 24.27
CA LEU A 461 -11.34 -13.13 24.91
C LEU A 461 -12.04 -11.76 25.00
N GLU A 462 -11.62 -10.96 25.97
CA GLU A 462 -12.07 -9.56 26.09
C GLU A 462 -11.37 -8.70 25.02
N TRP A 463 -11.99 -8.57 23.86
CA TRP A 463 -11.50 -7.75 22.76
C TRP A 463 -11.78 -6.26 22.99
N LYS A 464 -10.73 -5.52 23.33
CA LYS A 464 -10.69 -4.10 23.67
C LYS A 464 -10.66 -3.23 22.40
N GLY A 465 -11.37 -2.09 22.47
CA GLY A 465 -11.45 -1.06 21.44
C GLY A 465 -12.32 -1.38 20.22
N LYS A 466 -12.83 -0.33 19.54
CA LYS A 466 -13.72 -0.43 18.36
C LYS A 466 -13.09 0.22 17.12
N PRO A 467 -13.19 -0.40 15.93
CA PRO A 467 -12.59 0.17 14.71
C PRO A 467 -13.24 1.51 14.35
N ASN A 468 -12.43 2.50 13.99
CA ASN A 468 -12.90 3.73 13.38
C ASN A 468 -13.46 3.49 11.96
N SER A 469 -14.45 4.28 11.56
CA SER A 469 -14.89 4.33 10.16
C SER A 469 -13.90 5.14 9.30
N LEU A 470 -13.78 4.78 8.03
CA LEU A 470 -12.78 5.29 7.10
C LEU A 470 -13.38 6.24 6.05
N SER A 471 -14.60 5.98 5.58
CA SER A 471 -15.37 6.78 4.61
C SER A 471 -16.84 6.94 5.03
N LYS A 472 -17.48 7.99 4.54
CA LYS A 472 -18.91 8.30 4.81
C LYS A 472 -19.85 7.56 3.86
N GLU A 473 -19.37 7.25 2.66
CA GLU A 473 -20.07 6.51 1.60
C GLU A 473 -19.11 5.58 0.87
N HIS A 474 -19.68 4.60 0.16
CA HIS A 474 -18.97 3.43 -0.34
C HIS A 474 -19.46 3.07 -1.75
N ILE A 475 -18.58 2.47 -2.56
CA ILE A 475 -18.95 1.74 -3.77
C ILE A 475 -18.59 0.28 -3.52
N CYS A 476 -19.58 -0.57 -3.27
CA CYS A 476 -19.37 -2.00 -3.17
C CYS A 476 -19.20 -2.58 -4.58
N TRP A 477 -17.97 -2.94 -4.93
CA TRP A 477 -17.64 -3.71 -6.14
C TRP A 477 -17.76 -5.20 -5.81
N ASP A 478 -18.92 -5.79 -6.09
CA ASP A 478 -19.29 -7.11 -5.57
C ASP A 478 -18.29 -8.22 -5.93
N ILE A 479 -17.67 -8.15 -7.11
CA ILE A 479 -16.70 -9.15 -7.55
C ILE A 479 -15.43 -9.23 -6.67
N ILE A 480 -15.02 -8.14 -6.00
CA ILE A 480 -13.93 -8.17 -5.01
C ILE A 480 -14.28 -9.16 -3.90
N TYR A 481 -15.49 -8.99 -3.33
CA TYR A 481 -15.94 -9.76 -2.18
C TYR A 481 -16.27 -11.20 -2.57
N ARG A 482 -16.83 -11.44 -3.77
CA ARG A 482 -17.02 -12.81 -4.31
C ARG A 482 -15.70 -13.57 -4.43
N THR A 483 -14.66 -12.91 -4.93
CA THR A 483 -13.32 -13.52 -5.02
C THR A 483 -12.69 -13.69 -3.66
N ALA A 484 -12.84 -12.73 -2.75
CA ALA A 484 -12.36 -12.83 -1.38
C ALA A 484 -13.02 -13.96 -0.57
N GLU A 485 -14.26 -14.34 -0.89
CA GLU A 485 -14.87 -15.59 -0.42
C GLU A 485 -14.23 -16.83 -1.10
N ALA A 486 -14.13 -16.81 -2.44
CA ALA A 486 -13.64 -17.95 -3.22
C ALA A 486 -12.17 -18.33 -2.96
N VAL A 487 -11.33 -17.38 -2.52
CA VAL A 487 -9.92 -17.64 -2.16
C VAL A 487 -9.71 -17.96 -0.68
N LYS A 488 -10.77 -18.16 0.12
CA LYS A 488 -10.64 -18.51 1.54
C LYS A 488 -9.96 -19.88 1.70
N LYS A 489 -8.67 -19.86 2.00
CA LYS A 489 -7.91 -21.08 2.30
C LYS A 489 -8.51 -21.79 3.53
N PRO A 490 -8.76 -23.12 3.47
CA PRO A 490 -9.11 -23.93 4.63
C PRO A 490 -7.90 -24.25 5.52
N LEU A 491 -8.16 -24.70 6.75
CA LEU A 491 -7.15 -25.27 7.63
C LEU A 491 -6.51 -26.52 6.98
N ASN A 492 -5.18 -26.56 6.92
CA ASN A 492 -4.43 -27.73 6.46
C ASN A 492 -3.90 -28.51 7.67
N VAL A 493 -4.75 -29.41 8.17
CA VAL A 493 -4.50 -30.29 9.34
C VAL A 493 -3.22 -31.10 9.20
N GLY A 494 -2.92 -31.61 8.00
CA GLY A 494 -1.72 -32.41 7.71
C GLY A 494 -0.47 -31.60 7.35
N GLY A 495 -0.55 -30.27 7.37
CA GLY A 495 0.59 -29.40 7.05
C GLY A 495 1.68 -29.46 8.12
N ARG A 496 2.96 -29.50 7.70
CA ARG A 496 4.12 -29.38 8.59
C ARG A 496 4.95 -28.16 8.24
N LEU A 497 5.49 -27.46 9.23
CA LEU A 497 6.28 -26.24 9.00
C LEU A 497 7.75 -26.57 8.74
N ALA A 498 8.13 -26.64 7.46
CA ALA A 498 9.50 -26.95 7.07
C ALA A 498 10.46 -25.73 7.19
N ILE A 499 11.24 -25.70 8.28
CA ILE A 499 12.31 -24.71 8.51
C ILE A 499 13.58 -25.12 7.77
N TYR A 500 13.75 -24.64 6.53
CA TYR A 500 14.97 -24.88 5.75
C TYR A 500 16.11 -23.91 6.14
N PRO A 501 17.37 -24.39 6.21
CA PRO A 501 18.55 -23.55 6.46
C PRO A 501 18.64 -22.37 5.48
N PHE A 502 19.06 -21.22 6.00
CA PHE A 502 19.34 -20.03 5.19
C PHE A 502 20.32 -20.34 4.05
N LYS A 503 20.01 -19.83 2.86
CA LYS A 503 20.93 -19.83 1.71
C LYS A 503 21.31 -18.39 1.40
N ARG A 504 22.62 -18.12 1.44
CA ARG A 504 23.18 -16.84 0.98
C ARG A 504 22.85 -16.58 -0.48
N SER A 505 22.77 -15.31 -0.88
CA SER A 505 22.68 -14.93 -2.29
C SER A 505 24.01 -15.10 -3.02
N GLY A 506 23.99 -14.92 -4.35
CA GLY A 506 25.20 -14.81 -5.17
C GLY A 506 25.83 -13.43 -5.08
N VAL A 507 27.14 -13.37 -5.32
CA VAL A 507 27.90 -12.10 -5.42
C VAL A 507 28.61 -12.04 -6.76
N CYS A 508 28.43 -10.92 -7.46
CA CYS A 508 29.26 -10.52 -8.60
C CYS A 508 29.69 -9.05 -8.54
N SER A 509 29.02 -8.18 -7.75
CA SER A 509 29.34 -6.75 -7.71
C SER A 509 28.98 -6.06 -6.38
N GLU A 510 29.48 -6.55 -5.25
CA GLU A 510 29.31 -5.89 -3.94
C GLU A 510 29.78 -4.42 -3.93
N GLY A 511 30.83 -4.10 -4.68
CA GLY A 511 31.33 -2.72 -4.85
C GLY A 511 30.37 -1.75 -5.56
N SER A 512 29.24 -2.23 -6.10
CA SER A 512 28.17 -1.36 -6.62
C SER A 512 27.37 -0.66 -5.51
N TYR A 513 27.31 -1.23 -4.31
CA TYR A 513 26.49 -0.73 -3.20
C TYR A 513 27.09 0.52 -2.53
N LYS A 514 26.24 1.45 -2.08
CA LYS A 514 26.66 2.71 -1.44
C LYS A 514 26.99 2.61 0.06
N GLY A 515 27.25 1.39 0.56
CA GLY A 515 27.59 1.16 1.97
C GLY A 515 26.46 1.42 2.98
N PHE A 516 25.21 1.52 2.54
CA PHE A 516 24.07 1.78 3.43
C PHE A 516 23.76 0.59 4.36
N THR A 517 23.29 0.90 5.56
CA THR A 517 22.70 -0.09 6.48
C THR A 517 21.33 -0.56 6.00
N VAL A 518 20.87 -1.75 6.46
CA VAL A 518 19.52 -2.26 6.19
C VAL A 518 18.45 -1.20 6.55
N ARG A 519 18.59 -0.56 7.73
CA ARG A 519 17.69 0.51 8.17
C ARG A 519 17.66 1.66 7.18
N GLU A 520 18.81 2.12 6.72
CA GLU A 520 18.85 3.20 5.74
C GLU A 520 18.12 2.84 4.46
N VAL A 521 18.35 1.63 3.91
CA VAL A 521 17.71 1.21 2.66
C VAL A 521 16.19 1.11 2.81
N VAL A 522 15.68 0.42 3.83
CA VAL A 522 14.22 0.28 4.03
C VAL A 522 13.55 1.63 4.36
N ARG A 523 14.19 2.49 5.17
CA ARG A 523 13.62 3.78 5.60
C ARG A 523 13.71 4.88 4.54
N LYS A 524 14.76 4.91 3.71
CA LYS A 524 15.02 5.99 2.73
C LYS A 524 14.52 5.70 1.30
N ARG A 525 14.38 4.43 0.91
CA ARG A 525 13.84 4.02 -0.41
C ARG A 525 12.51 4.72 -0.73
N ARG A 526 12.35 5.22 -1.96
CA ARG A 526 11.09 5.79 -2.47
C ARG A 526 10.74 5.20 -3.84
N SER A 527 9.45 5.25 -4.17
CA SER A 527 8.96 5.01 -5.53
C SER A 527 9.29 6.22 -6.43
N ALA A 528 9.87 5.97 -7.59
CA ALA A 528 10.14 7.00 -8.60
C ALA A 528 8.84 7.47 -9.26
N VAL A 529 8.68 8.77 -9.47
CA VAL A 529 7.52 9.37 -10.14
C VAL A 529 7.76 9.48 -11.66
N ASP A 530 9.01 9.67 -12.07
CA ASP A 530 9.53 9.54 -13.44
C ASP A 530 11.02 9.16 -13.35
N MET A 531 11.62 8.71 -14.46
CA MET A 531 13.05 8.37 -14.57
C MET A 531 13.76 9.31 -15.56
N ASP A 532 15.04 9.58 -15.30
CA ASP A 532 15.84 10.63 -15.96
C ASP A 532 16.21 10.38 -17.44
N LYS A 533 15.91 9.18 -17.96
CA LYS A 533 16.25 8.70 -19.32
C LYS A 533 17.75 8.58 -19.61
N VAL A 534 18.65 8.89 -18.67
CA VAL A 534 20.11 9.03 -18.90
C VAL A 534 20.99 8.22 -17.95
N THR A 535 20.49 7.81 -16.78
CA THR A 535 21.26 6.97 -15.85
C THR A 535 21.54 5.60 -16.47
N VAL A 536 22.78 5.15 -16.32
CA VAL A 536 23.30 3.87 -16.79
C VAL A 536 23.86 3.10 -15.61
N ILE A 537 23.50 1.82 -15.45
CA ILE A 537 24.16 0.90 -14.52
C ILE A 537 25.14 -0.01 -15.27
N GLN A 538 26.14 -0.55 -14.57
CA GLN A 538 27.02 -1.55 -15.16
C GLN A 538 26.32 -2.92 -15.22
N ARG A 539 26.69 -3.76 -16.19
CA ARG A 539 26.21 -5.14 -16.34
C ARG A 539 26.30 -5.92 -15.04
N ASP A 540 27.42 -5.82 -14.34
CA ASP A 540 27.66 -6.63 -13.15
C ASP A 540 26.82 -6.10 -11.96
N THR A 541 26.50 -4.79 -11.94
CA THR A 541 25.46 -4.23 -11.05
C THR A 541 24.07 -4.81 -11.37
N PHE A 542 23.71 -4.87 -12.66
CA PHE A 542 22.43 -5.46 -13.11
C PHE A 542 22.32 -6.93 -12.72
N TYR A 543 23.37 -7.73 -12.94
CA TYR A 543 23.41 -9.13 -12.50
C TYR A 543 23.34 -9.28 -10.96
N GLN A 544 23.97 -8.39 -10.18
CA GLN A 544 23.87 -8.42 -8.71
C GLN A 544 22.42 -8.22 -8.23
N ILE A 545 21.69 -7.27 -8.82
CA ILE A 545 20.27 -7.04 -8.54
C ILE A 545 19.45 -8.30 -8.84
N LEU A 546 19.69 -8.94 -9.99
CA LEU A 546 18.95 -10.15 -10.38
C LEU A 546 19.31 -11.40 -9.56
N LEU A 547 20.55 -11.52 -9.07
CA LEU A 547 20.94 -12.58 -8.13
C LEU A 547 20.15 -12.49 -6.81
N HIS A 548 19.83 -11.28 -6.35
CA HIS A 548 18.98 -11.08 -5.17
C HIS A 548 17.48 -11.30 -5.45
N CYS A 549 17.06 -11.31 -6.73
CA CYS A 549 15.71 -11.68 -7.14
C CYS A 549 15.47 -13.22 -7.19
N LEU A 550 16.51 -14.04 -7.02
CA LEU A 550 16.41 -15.50 -7.09
C LEU A 550 15.88 -16.12 -5.77
N PRO A 551 15.04 -17.16 -5.82
CA PRO A 551 14.42 -17.73 -4.62
C PRO A 551 15.38 -18.57 -3.78
N SER A 552 16.28 -19.35 -4.39
CA SER A 552 17.05 -20.40 -3.68
C SER A 552 18.43 -19.97 -3.20
N GLY A 553 18.90 -18.79 -3.61
CA GLY A 553 20.25 -18.31 -3.33
C GLY A 553 21.32 -19.14 -4.05
N CYS A 554 22.55 -19.11 -3.55
CA CYS A 554 23.71 -19.72 -4.19
C CYS A 554 24.40 -20.72 -3.24
N GLY A 555 23.89 -21.96 -3.28
CA GLY A 555 24.48 -23.13 -2.63
C GLY A 555 24.78 -24.24 -3.64
N ASN A 556 25.77 -25.08 -3.31
CA ASN A 556 26.41 -26.10 -4.14
C ASN A 556 25.49 -26.78 -5.19
N GLY A 557 25.52 -26.29 -6.44
CA GLY A 557 24.92 -26.95 -7.61
C GLY A 557 23.39 -27.11 -7.63
N GLY A 558 22.65 -26.48 -6.71
CA GLY A 558 21.19 -26.58 -6.67
C GLY A 558 20.50 -25.64 -7.67
N LYS A 559 19.54 -26.16 -8.43
CA LYS A 559 18.60 -25.36 -9.25
C LYS A 559 17.89 -24.28 -8.43
N GLN A 560 17.63 -23.14 -9.05
CA GLN A 560 16.67 -22.16 -8.55
C GLN A 560 15.26 -22.73 -8.61
N ARG A 561 14.59 -22.78 -7.46
CA ARG A 561 13.19 -23.21 -7.31
C ARG A 561 12.63 -22.85 -5.93
N ARG A 562 13.13 -23.50 -4.88
CA ARG A 562 12.60 -23.35 -3.50
C ARG A 562 12.97 -22.01 -2.90
N GLN A 563 12.05 -21.36 -2.20
CA GLN A 563 12.31 -20.07 -1.56
C GLN A 563 13.14 -20.25 -0.27
N LEU A 564 14.44 -19.97 -0.34
CA LEU A 564 15.47 -20.22 0.69
C LEU A 564 16.37 -19.01 1.00
N ALA A 565 16.50 -18.06 0.07
CA ALA A 565 17.20 -16.79 0.25
C ALA A 565 16.30 -15.70 0.84
N LEU A 566 16.88 -14.60 1.33
CA LEU A 566 16.10 -13.43 1.78
C LEU A 566 15.61 -12.60 0.59
N PRO A 567 14.43 -11.94 0.68
CA PRO A 567 13.37 -12.13 1.67
C PRO A 567 12.47 -13.34 1.38
N PHE A 568 12.59 -13.94 0.19
CA PHE A 568 11.72 -15.00 -0.36
C PHE A 568 11.43 -16.15 0.61
N ARG A 569 12.40 -16.54 1.44
CA ARG A 569 12.29 -17.63 2.42
C ARG A 569 11.18 -17.45 3.47
N ALA A 570 10.55 -16.29 3.57
CA ALA A 570 9.31 -16.13 4.32
C ALA A 570 8.16 -17.02 3.80
N LEU A 571 8.09 -17.25 2.48
CA LEU A 571 7.06 -18.06 1.82
C LEU A 571 7.50 -19.55 1.79
N PRO A 572 6.58 -20.53 2.01
CA PRO A 572 6.93 -21.95 2.07
C PRO A 572 6.80 -22.72 0.75
N TRP A 573 6.19 -22.15 -0.29
CA TRP A 573 6.08 -22.79 -1.61
C TRP A 573 7.38 -22.66 -2.44
N ASP A 574 7.45 -23.42 -3.52
CA ASP A 574 8.48 -23.25 -4.57
C ASP A 574 8.05 -22.10 -5.51
N ALA A 575 8.99 -21.37 -6.11
CA ALA A 575 8.68 -20.13 -6.83
C ALA A 575 7.83 -20.33 -8.11
N GLU A 576 6.80 -19.51 -8.28
CA GLU A 576 5.85 -19.57 -9.40
C GLU A 576 5.89 -18.33 -10.30
N VAL A 577 6.59 -17.27 -9.87
CA VAL A 577 6.71 -16.00 -10.59
C VAL A 577 8.07 -15.88 -11.29
N HIS A 578 8.06 -15.60 -12.59
CA HIS A 578 9.23 -15.32 -13.43
C HIS A 578 9.23 -13.84 -13.86
N ALA A 579 10.25 -13.37 -14.59
CA ALA A 579 10.27 -11.99 -15.09
C ALA A 579 10.81 -11.92 -16.53
N ALA A 580 10.08 -11.27 -17.42
CA ALA A 580 10.59 -10.83 -18.72
C ALA A 580 11.06 -9.37 -18.61
N LEU A 581 12.30 -9.09 -18.99
CA LEU A 581 12.99 -7.82 -18.75
C LEU A 581 13.32 -7.10 -20.06
N PHE A 582 12.98 -5.82 -20.11
CA PHE A 582 13.36 -4.88 -21.16
C PHE A 582 14.63 -4.14 -20.73
N VAL A 583 15.76 -4.47 -21.33
CA VAL A 583 17.07 -3.89 -20.97
C VAL A 583 17.34 -2.66 -21.84
N HIS A 584 17.40 -1.49 -21.20
CA HIS A 584 17.41 -0.20 -21.88
C HIS A 584 18.74 0.53 -21.79
N ARG A 585 19.41 0.52 -20.62
CA ARG A 585 20.63 1.31 -20.31
C ARG A 585 21.51 0.58 -19.28
N VAL A 586 22.05 -0.56 -19.70
CA VAL A 586 23.01 -1.37 -18.93
C VAL A 586 24.33 -1.44 -19.70
N ALA A 587 25.38 -0.77 -19.20
CA ALA A 587 26.70 -0.76 -19.82
C ALA A 587 27.37 -2.13 -19.76
N GLY A 588 27.95 -2.58 -20.87
CA GLY A 588 28.53 -3.92 -21.01
C GLY A 588 27.52 -5.03 -21.32
N LEU A 589 26.22 -4.72 -21.43
CA LEU A 589 25.18 -5.62 -21.91
C LEU A 589 24.56 -5.05 -23.20
N LYS A 590 23.89 -5.87 -24.01
CA LYS A 590 23.12 -5.36 -25.17
C LYS A 590 21.76 -4.84 -24.69
N LYS A 591 21.17 -3.93 -25.47
CA LYS A 591 19.73 -3.66 -25.36
C LYS A 591 18.96 -4.86 -25.91
N GLY A 592 17.80 -5.14 -25.35
CA GLY A 592 17.00 -6.29 -25.80
C GLY A 592 15.93 -6.72 -24.81
N LEU A 593 15.29 -7.84 -25.16
CA LEU A 593 14.36 -8.58 -24.32
C LEU A 593 15.09 -9.78 -23.70
N TYR A 594 14.99 -9.90 -22.38
CA TYR A 594 15.61 -10.94 -21.58
C TYR A 594 14.55 -11.64 -20.70
N PHE A 595 14.88 -12.80 -20.14
CA PHE A 595 13.96 -13.55 -19.27
C PHE A 595 14.70 -14.20 -18.10
N LEU A 596 14.26 -13.91 -16.86
CA LEU A 596 14.76 -14.48 -15.62
C LEU A 596 13.84 -15.63 -15.17
N VAL A 597 14.36 -16.86 -15.28
CA VAL A 597 13.64 -18.09 -14.92
C VAL A 597 13.90 -18.39 -13.44
N ARG A 598 13.10 -17.78 -12.54
CA ARG A 598 13.24 -17.96 -11.08
C ARG A 598 13.02 -19.40 -10.60
N ASN A 599 12.31 -20.23 -11.36
CA ASN A 599 12.16 -21.66 -11.11
C ASN A 599 12.56 -22.45 -12.38
N GLU A 600 13.72 -23.11 -12.32
CA GLU A 600 14.33 -23.84 -13.45
C GLU A 600 13.60 -25.13 -13.82
N ASP A 601 12.73 -25.67 -12.96
CA ASP A 601 11.88 -26.81 -13.34
C ASP A 601 10.80 -26.38 -14.36
N HIS A 602 10.46 -25.08 -14.43
CA HIS A 602 9.53 -24.53 -15.44
C HIS A 602 10.22 -24.15 -16.77
N PHE A 603 11.55 -24.27 -16.90
CA PHE A 603 12.31 -23.76 -18.05
C PHE A 603 11.79 -24.28 -19.41
N HIS A 604 11.51 -25.58 -19.51
CA HIS A 604 11.00 -26.19 -20.74
C HIS A 604 9.55 -25.81 -21.03
N GLU A 605 8.70 -25.68 -20.01
CA GLU A 605 7.30 -25.25 -20.15
C GLU A 605 7.24 -23.82 -20.70
N LEU A 606 8.03 -22.90 -20.12
CA LEU A 606 8.18 -21.51 -20.57
C LEU A 606 8.72 -21.43 -22.00
N LYS A 607 9.84 -22.11 -22.30
CA LYS A 607 10.47 -22.06 -23.61
C LYS A 607 9.56 -22.59 -24.73
N ASN A 608 8.74 -23.60 -24.45
CA ASN A 608 7.80 -24.17 -25.41
C ASN A 608 6.49 -23.36 -25.53
N SER A 609 6.12 -22.59 -24.50
CA SER A 609 4.90 -21.75 -24.48
C SER A 609 5.12 -20.36 -25.11
N MET A 610 6.37 -19.94 -25.26
CA MET A 610 6.77 -18.65 -25.81
C MET A 610 7.17 -18.75 -27.30
N SER A 611 7.43 -17.60 -27.94
CA SER A 611 7.82 -17.53 -29.36
C SER A 611 9.04 -18.40 -29.68
N SER A 612 8.90 -19.28 -30.68
CA SER A 612 9.96 -20.16 -31.20
C SER A 612 11.15 -19.40 -31.80
N ASN A 613 10.98 -18.10 -32.07
CA ASN A 613 12.00 -17.26 -32.68
C ASN A 613 12.99 -16.68 -31.65
N PHE A 614 12.72 -16.83 -30.35
CA PHE A 614 13.61 -16.33 -29.30
C PHE A 614 14.86 -17.20 -29.14
N ALA A 615 16.02 -16.55 -28.99
CA ALA A 615 17.31 -17.23 -28.90
C ALA A 615 17.45 -18.11 -27.65
N TRP A 616 16.91 -17.68 -26.51
CA TRP A 616 17.13 -18.30 -25.19
C TRP A 616 18.61 -18.53 -24.87
N ALA A 617 19.46 -17.58 -25.24
CA ALA A 617 20.91 -17.66 -25.08
C ALA A 617 21.35 -17.15 -23.70
N LYS A 618 22.42 -17.72 -23.12
CA LYS A 618 23.04 -17.16 -21.90
C LYS A 618 23.72 -15.82 -22.27
N PRO A 619 23.41 -14.69 -21.60
CA PRO A 619 24.04 -13.41 -21.94
C PRO A 619 25.51 -13.33 -21.51
N GLU A 620 26.26 -12.45 -22.18
CA GLU A 620 27.71 -12.30 -21.98
C GLU A 620 28.05 -11.95 -20.51
N GLY A 621 29.02 -12.68 -19.92
CA GLY A 621 29.45 -12.48 -18.54
C GLY A 621 28.39 -12.82 -17.47
N CYS A 622 27.25 -13.42 -17.83
CA CYS A 622 26.20 -13.78 -16.89
C CYS A 622 26.63 -14.96 -15.99
N PRO A 623 26.63 -14.81 -14.65
CA PRO A 623 27.01 -15.89 -13.73
C PRO A 623 26.25 -17.19 -13.99
N ASP A 624 26.92 -18.35 -13.96
CA ASP A 624 26.32 -19.63 -14.36
C ASP A 624 25.01 -19.93 -13.63
N HIS A 625 25.00 -19.70 -12.31
CA HIS A 625 23.88 -19.89 -11.39
C HIS A 625 22.78 -18.80 -11.45
N LEU A 626 22.89 -17.83 -12.36
CA LEU A 626 21.83 -16.86 -12.68
C LEU A 626 21.07 -17.35 -13.94
N PRO A 627 19.87 -17.95 -13.81
CA PRO A 627 19.05 -18.42 -14.93
C PRO A 627 18.37 -17.26 -15.69
N LEU A 628 19.19 -16.37 -16.24
CA LEU A 628 18.84 -15.27 -17.12
C LEU A 628 19.19 -15.63 -18.56
N TYR A 629 18.26 -15.40 -19.49
CA TYR A 629 18.40 -15.68 -20.91
C TYR A 629 18.11 -14.44 -21.74
N GLU A 630 18.89 -14.24 -22.81
CA GLU A 630 18.64 -13.28 -23.88
C GLU A 630 17.65 -13.90 -24.88
N LEU A 631 16.55 -13.20 -25.15
CA LEU A 631 15.50 -13.66 -26.08
C LEU A 631 15.62 -13.00 -27.44
N ASP A 632 15.77 -11.67 -27.47
CA ASP A 632 15.96 -10.87 -28.69
C ASP A 632 16.74 -9.57 -28.43
N ARG A 633 17.37 -9.01 -29.46
CA ARG A 633 18.25 -7.82 -29.42
C ARG A 633 17.62 -6.54 -30.03
N SER A 634 16.33 -6.53 -30.34
CA SER A 634 15.64 -5.33 -30.84
C SER A 634 15.56 -4.22 -29.78
N LEU A 635 15.26 -3.00 -30.23
CA LEU A 635 15.06 -1.85 -29.35
C LEU A 635 13.65 -1.86 -28.75
N TYR A 636 13.52 -2.38 -27.53
CA TYR A 636 12.23 -2.48 -26.82
C TYR A 636 11.85 -1.23 -26.00
N ASP A 637 12.58 -0.11 -26.10
CA ASP A 637 12.27 1.14 -25.39
C ASP A 637 10.77 1.54 -25.58
N THR A 638 10.26 1.60 -26.83
CA THR A 638 8.85 1.94 -27.12
C THR A 638 7.85 0.88 -26.65
N ILE A 639 8.19 -0.40 -26.83
CA ILE A 639 7.31 -1.54 -26.49
C ILE A 639 7.10 -1.63 -24.98
N ALA A 640 8.16 -1.42 -24.18
CA ALA A 640 8.09 -1.42 -22.72
C ALA A 640 7.13 -0.34 -22.19
N LYS A 641 7.09 0.84 -22.84
CA LYS A 641 6.08 1.87 -22.62
C LYS A 641 4.68 1.37 -22.98
N GLN A 642 4.49 0.87 -24.21
CA GLN A 642 3.17 0.41 -24.70
C GLN A 642 2.53 -0.63 -23.77
N VAL A 643 3.20 -1.76 -23.49
CA VAL A 643 2.64 -2.84 -22.64
C VAL A 643 2.35 -2.39 -21.21
N SER A 644 2.95 -1.30 -20.76
CA SER A 644 2.78 -0.71 -19.43
C SER A 644 1.74 0.42 -19.42
N CYS A 645 0.58 0.24 -20.06
CA CYS A 645 -0.46 1.29 -20.24
C CYS A 645 0.09 2.62 -20.81
N HIS A 646 0.99 2.54 -21.80
CA HIS A 646 1.70 3.70 -22.37
C HIS A 646 2.49 4.56 -21.36
N GLN A 647 2.86 4.04 -20.18
CA GLN A 647 3.61 4.80 -19.17
C GLN A 647 5.09 4.94 -19.55
N ASP A 648 5.47 6.16 -19.92
CA ASP A 648 6.84 6.65 -20.20
C ASP A 648 7.92 6.09 -19.26
N ILE A 649 7.63 6.01 -17.95
CA ILE A 649 8.58 5.54 -16.93
C ILE A 649 9.09 4.08 -17.16
N ALA A 650 8.38 3.28 -17.95
CA ALA A 650 8.79 1.93 -18.32
C ALA A 650 9.86 1.88 -19.44
N SER A 651 10.08 2.97 -20.18
CA SER A 651 11.16 3.10 -21.18
C SER A 651 12.32 4.00 -20.72
N HIS A 652 12.07 4.84 -19.71
CA HIS A 652 13.02 5.81 -19.19
C HIS A 652 14.04 5.24 -18.18
N GLY A 653 13.82 4.05 -17.65
CA GLY A 653 14.73 3.40 -16.69
C GLY A 653 15.98 2.78 -17.33
N CYS A 654 16.86 2.23 -16.48
CA CYS A 654 17.95 1.35 -16.91
C CYS A 654 17.42 0.03 -17.46
N PHE A 655 16.36 -0.49 -16.83
CA PHE A 655 15.57 -1.60 -17.32
C PHE A 655 14.16 -1.54 -16.73
N SER A 656 13.22 -2.20 -17.38
CA SER A 656 11.89 -2.51 -16.84
C SER A 656 11.57 -3.98 -17.03
N LEU A 657 10.49 -4.47 -16.43
CA LEU A 657 10.07 -5.86 -16.54
C LEU A 657 8.57 -6.05 -16.34
N GLY A 658 8.05 -7.15 -16.87
CA GLY A 658 6.76 -7.73 -16.49
C GLY A 658 6.98 -9.06 -15.80
N MET A 659 6.31 -9.25 -14.66
CA MET A 659 6.38 -10.46 -13.84
C MET A 659 5.32 -11.46 -14.33
N VAL A 660 5.79 -12.60 -14.85
CA VAL A 660 4.96 -13.62 -15.50
C VAL A 660 4.84 -14.82 -14.56
N ALA A 661 3.63 -15.10 -14.07
CA ALA A 661 3.38 -16.21 -13.16
C ALA A 661 2.89 -17.45 -13.91
N ARG A 662 3.30 -18.64 -13.46
CA ARG A 662 2.60 -19.91 -13.75
C ARG A 662 1.25 -19.85 -13.06
N PHE A 663 0.18 -19.80 -13.83
CA PHE A 663 -1.12 -19.26 -13.39
C PHE A 663 -2.21 -20.34 -13.38
N GLU A 664 -2.88 -20.62 -14.49
CA GLU A 664 -4.04 -21.53 -14.54
C GLU A 664 -3.69 -22.95 -14.07
N THR A 665 -2.57 -23.50 -14.56
CA THR A 665 -2.06 -24.82 -14.16
C THR A 665 -1.83 -24.92 -12.65
N LEU A 666 -1.29 -23.86 -12.03
CA LEU A 666 -1.05 -23.79 -10.59
C LEU A 666 -2.37 -23.73 -9.79
N LEU A 667 -3.35 -22.98 -10.28
CA LEU A 667 -4.66 -22.86 -9.63
C LEU A 667 -5.44 -24.19 -9.68
N HIS A 668 -5.29 -24.99 -10.73
CA HIS A 668 -5.77 -26.38 -10.77
C HIS A 668 -4.95 -27.29 -9.83
N GLU A 669 -3.62 -27.22 -9.83
CA GLU A 669 -2.74 -28.07 -9.01
C GLU A 669 -2.80 -27.82 -7.50
N LYS A 670 -3.30 -26.65 -7.06
CA LYS A 670 -3.24 -26.18 -5.66
C LYS A 670 -4.53 -25.57 -5.12
N ASN A 671 -5.56 -25.39 -5.95
CA ASN A 671 -6.80 -24.68 -5.67
C ASN A 671 -6.71 -23.12 -5.74
N ALA A 672 -7.87 -22.49 -5.90
CA ALA A 672 -8.11 -21.05 -6.10
C ALA A 672 -7.40 -20.12 -5.09
N TRP A 673 -7.17 -20.57 -3.85
CA TRP A 673 -6.46 -19.80 -2.82
C TRP A 673 -4.97 -19.53 -3.12
N MET A 674 -4.38 -20.16 -4.15
CA MET A 674 -3.08 -19.74 -4.69
C MET A 674 -3.12 -18.40 -5.44
N TYR A 675 -4.30 -17.92 -5.87
CA TYR A 675 -4.41 -16.65 -6.60
C TYR A 675 -3.80 -15.45 -5.85
N PRO A 676 -4.23 -15.09 -4.61
CA PRO A 676 -3.61 -13.99 -3.87
C PRO A 676 -2.10 -14.17 -3.66
N ARG A 677 -1.62 -15.42 -3.55
CA ARG A 677 -0.21 -15.74 -3.28
C ARG A 677 0.73 -15.42 -4.43
N LEU A 678 0.25 -15.50 -5.68
CA LEU A 678 0.99 -15.00 -6.83
C LEU A 678 1.16 -13.47 -6.78
N PHE A 679 0.16 -12.76 -6.29
CA PHE A 679 0.24 -11.31 -6.01
C PHE A 679 1.15 -11.02 -4.80
N TRP A 680 1.21 -11.90 -3.79
CA TRP A 680 2.18 -11.80 -2.69
C TRP A 680 3.62 -12.02 -3.20
N GLU A 681 3.87 -13.04 -4.02
CA GLU A 681 5.22 -13.34 -4.54
C GLU A 681 5.74 -12.24 -5.49
N THR A 682 4.88 -11.67 -6.35
CA THR A 682 5.21 -10.47 -7.14
C THR A 682 5.47 -9.24 -6.27
N GLY A 683 4.75 -9.06 -5.16
CA GLY A 683 5.03 -7.99 -4.19
C GLY A 683 6.37 -8.19 -3.45
N VAL A 684 6.71 -9.43 -3.09
CA VAL A 684 8.02 -9.77 -2.49
C VAL A 684 9.16 -9.50 -3.48
N LEU A 685 9.04 -9.94 -4.73
CA LEU A 685 9.99 -9.66 -5.81
C LEU A 685 10.10 -8.15 -6.11
N GLY A 686 8.96 -7.46 -6.13
CA GLY A 686 8.89 -6.01 -6.25
C GLY A 686 9.64 -5.31 -5.11
N GLN A 687 9.52 -5.78 -3.87
CA GLN A 687 10.23 -5.21 -2.72
C GLN A 687 11.75 -5.40 -2.81
N VAL A 688 12.23 -6.52 -3.37
CA VAL A 688 13.67 -6.73 -3.64
C VAL A 688 14.19 -5.68 -4.62
N LEU A 689 13.58 -5.58 -5.82
CA LEU A 689 13.96 -4.60 -6.85
C LEU A 689 13.97 -3.16 -6.28
N TYR A 690 12.99 -2.87 -5.43
CA TYR A 690 12.85 -1.62 -4.69
C TYR A 690 14.02 -1.31 -3.75
N LEU A 691 14.47 -2.29 -2.96
CA LEU A 691 15.56 -2.12 -1.99
C LEU A 691 16.93 -2.12 -2.69
N GLU A 692 17.15 -3.05 -3.62
CA GLU A 692 18.35 -3.14 -4.46
C GLU A 692 18.65 -1.84 -5.19
N ALA A 693 17.64 -1.27 -5.87
CA ALA A 693 17.77 -0.01 -6.58
C ALA A 693 18.27 1.13 -5.67
N HIS A 694 17.74 1.21 -4.44
CA HIS A 694 18.20 2.22 -3.49
C HIS A 694 19.59 1.91 -2.92
N ALA A 695 19.92 0.64 -2.70
CA ALA A 695 21.23 0.22 -2.20
C ALA A 695 22.39 0.53 -3.18
N VAL A 696 22.15 0.47 -4.49
CA VAL A 696 23.11 0.92 -5.52
C VAL A 696 22.99 2.42 -5.87
N GLY A 697 22.13 3.16 -5.18
CA GLY A 697 22.01 4.63 -5.27
C GLY A 697 21.10 5.18 -6.37
N ILE A 698 20.22 4.36 -6.95
CA ILE A 698 19.19 4.76 -7.93
C ILE A 698 17.79 4.62 -7.30
N SER A 699 16.73 4.43 -8.09
CA SER A 699 15.38 4.15 -7.60
C SER A 699 14.61 3.21 -8.51
N ALA A 700 13.41 2.83 -8.09
CA ALA A 700 12.53 1.95 -8.84
C ALA A 700 11.06 2.39 -8.66
N THR A 701 10.17 1.83 -9.47
CA THR A 701 8.72 1.95 -9.28
C THR A 701 7.99 0.70 -9.76
N GLY A 702 6.99 0.28 -8.98
CA GLY A 702 6.04 -0.77 -9.35
C GLY A 702 4.86 -0.21 -10.14
N ILE A 703 4.51 -0.90 -11.22
CA ILE A 703 3.58 -0.44 -12.24
C ILE A 703 2.37 -1.38 -12.25
N GLY A 704 1.27 -0.94 -11.62
CA GLY A 704 0.02 -1.71 -11.51
C GLY A 704 -0.85 -1.70 -12.77
N CYS A 705 -0.76 -0.64 -13.58
CA CYS A 705 -1.40 -0.58 -14.89
C CYS A 705 -0.42 -1.11 -15.95
N TYR A 706 -0.78 -2.26 -16.49
CA TYR A 706 -0.19 -2.87 -17.68
C TYR A 706 -1.33 -3.49 -18.48
N PHE A 707 -1.15 -3.66 -19.79
CA PHE A 707 -2.10 -4.42 -20.60
C PHE A 707 -1.79 -5.91 -20.43
N ASP A 708 -2.78 -6.67 -19.95
CA ASP A 708 -2.64 -8.07 -19.57
C ASP A 708 -2.45 -8.95 -20.83
N ASP A 709 -3.54 -9.28 -21.52
CA ASP A 709 -3.60 -10.04 -22.79
C ASP A 709 -4.83 -9.58 -23.62
N PRO A 710 -4.94 -9.95 -24.91
CA PRO A 710 -6.12 -9.58 -25.68
C PRO A 710 -7.31 -10.43 -25.24
N GLU A 711 -8.51 -9.84 -25.15
CA GLU A 711 -9.73 -10.63 -24.95
C GLU A 711 -9.89 -11.60 -26.12
N SER A 712 -9.77 -12.91 -25.84
CA SER A 712 -10.29 -13.93 -26.73
C SER A 712 -11.81 -13.72 -26.83
N PRO A 713 -12.38 -13.50 -28.03
CA PRO A 713 -13.81 -13.31 -28.16
C PRO A 713 -14.52 -14.57 -27.64
N PRO A 714 -15.53 -14.43 -26.75
CA PRO A 714 -16.10 -15.58 -26.06
C PRO A 714 -16.66 -16.58 -27.07
N SER A 715 -16.20 -17.83 -26.96
CA SER A 715 -16.52 -18.90 -27.91
C SER A 715 -18.02 -19.24 -27.88
N SER A 716 -18.74 -18.67 -28.85
CA SER A 716 -20.14 -18.96 -29.19
C SER A 716 -21.13 -18.92 -28.01
N CYS A 717 -21.57 -17.71 -27.66
CA CYS A 717 -22.95 -17.50 -27.17
C CYS A 717 -23.69 -16.60 -28.17
N ARG A 718 -24.36 -17.21 -29.15
CA ARG A 718 -25.36 -16.49 -29.97
C ARG A 718 -26.59 -16.26 -29.11
N VAL A 719 -26.79 -15.02 -28.68
CA VAL A 719 -28.09 -14.50 -28.24
C VAL A 719 -28.38 -13.30 -29.12
N ASP A 720 -29.31 -13.48 -30.06
CA ASP A 720 -29.61 -12.47 -31.07
C ASP A 720 -30.35 -11.26 -30.46
N GLY A 721 -30.08 -10.07 -30.99
CA GLY A 721 -30.94 -8.89 -30.81
C GLY A 721 -30.67 -7.99 -29.60
N CYS A 722 -29.59 -7.20 -29.65
CA CYS A 722 -29.50 -5.91 -28.95
C CYS A 722 -28.73 -4.88 -29.79
N HIS A 723 -29.40 -3.80 -30.22
CA HIS A 723 -28.74 -2.70 -30.93
C HIS A 723 -27.89 -1.86 -29.97
N ALA A 724 -26.60 -1.74 -30.25
CA ALA A 724 -25.72 -0.81 -29.54
C ALA A 724 -25.99 0.64 -29.97
N SER A 725 -26.61 1.42 -29.09
CA SER A 725 -26.78 2.87 -29.28
C SER A 725 -25.46 3.61 -29.02
N ARG A 726 -24.93 4.31 -30.03
CA ARG A 726 -23.79 5.22 -29.89
C ARG A 726 -24.15 6.36 -28.92
N VAL A 727 -23.41 6.47 -27.83
CA VAL A 727 -23.40 7.66 -26.96
C VAL A 727 -22.12 8.43 -27.25
N SER A 728 -22.26 9.65 -27.79
CA SER A 728 -21.14 10.56 -28.02
C SER A 728 -20.75 11.29 -26.74
N TYR A 729 -19.51 11.13 -26.30
CA TYR A 729 -18.93 11.98 -25.25
C TYR A 729 -18.51 13.32 -25.85
N THR A 730 -18.98 14.41 -25.25
CA THR A 730 -18.47 15.77 -25.51
C THR A 730 -17.47 16.14 -24.44
N GLU A 731 -16.21 16.31 -24.82
CA GLU A 731 -15.16 16.80 -23.92
C GLU A 731 -15.36 18.29 -23.58
N ASN A 732 -14.93 18.70 -22.39
CA ASN A 732 -14.14 19.93 -22.17
C ASN A 732 -13.71 20.12 -20.69
N LEU A 733 -12.65 20.91 -20.48
CA LEU A 733 -12.28 21.62 -19.25
C LEU A 733 -11.99 20.81 -17.96
N TRP A 734 -10.78 20.22 -17.84
CA TRP A 734 -10.18 19.86 -16.54
C TRP A 734 -8.66 20.02 -16.51
N TRP A 735 -8.17 21.12 -15.93
CA TRP A 735 -6.74 21.35 -15.66
C TRP A 735 -6.53 21.89 -14.24
N GLU A 736 -5.93 21.07 -13.36
CA GLU A 736 -4.90 21.42 -12.34
C GLU A 736 -4.68 20.23 -11.36
N LEU A 737 -3.56 20.25 -10.64
CA LEU A 737 -3.22 19.30 -9.54
C LEU A 737 -3.19 17.79 -9.86
N ARG A 738 -2.64 17.39 -11.01
CA ARG A 738 -2.12 16.01 -11.19
C ARG A 738 -0.64 15.91 -10.79
N GLN A 739 -0.27 14.83 -10.11
CA GLN A 739 1.08 14.26 -10.22
C GLN A 739 1.01 13.05 -11.16
N VAL A 740 1.93 12.99 -12.13
CA VAL A 740 1.85 12.20 -13.38
C VAL A 740 0.68 12.64 -14.28
N PRO A 741 0.95 13.30 -15.43
CA PRO A 741 -0.10 13.65 -16.39
C PRO A 741 -0.38 12.49 -17.37
N PHE A 742 -1.63 12.04 -17.43
CA PHE A 742 -2.16 11.42 -18.64
C PHE A 742 -2.55 12.54 -19.63
N HIS A 743 -1.63 12.97 -20.47
CA HIS A 743 -1.97 13.69 -21.71
C HIS A 743 -2.33 12.66 -22.79
N PHE A 744 -3.44 12.90 -23.47
CA PHE A 744 -3.79 12.28 -24.73
C PHE A 744 -4.12 13.43 -25.68
N ASP A 745 -3.11 13.88 -26.41
CA ASP A 745 -3.30 14.90 -27.45
C ASP A 745 -3.65 14.15 -28.75
N TRP A 746 -4.94 14.01 -29.03
CA TRP A 746 -5.43 13.58 -30.34
C TRP A 746 -5.35 14.78 -31.32
N GLU A 747 -4.13 15.15 -31.71
CA GLU A 747 -3.96 15.97 -32.91
C GLU A 747 -4.31 15.14 -34.14
N ASP A 748 -5.11 15.71 -35.05
CA ASP A 748 -5.69 15.07 -36.23
C ASP A 748 -4.65 14.86 -37.34
N SER A 749 -3.66 14.02 -37.03
CA SER A 749 -2.53 13.67 -37.88
C SER A 749 -2.95 12.66 -38.96
N GLY A 750 -3.46 13.20 -40.06
CA GLY A 750 -4.01 12.41 -41.17
C GLY A 750 -3.06 11.31 -41.69
N LYS A 751 -3.59 10.07 -41.74
CA LYS A 751 -2.96 8.86 -42.31
C LYS A 751 -1.73 8.34 -41.56
N SER A 752 -1.90 7.97 -40.28
CA SER A 752 -1.07 6.90 -39.70
C SER A 752 -1.62 5.52 -40.07
N SER A 753 -0.75 4.52 -40.19
CA SER A 753 -1.12 3.11 -40.30
C SER A 753 -1.68 2.58 -38.98
N TYR A 754 -2.63 1.65 -39.05
CA TYR A 754 -3.09 0.90 -37.87
C TYR A 754 -1.96 -0.03 -37.38
N GLU A 755 -1.12 0.45 -36.47
CA GLU A 755 -0.23 -0.42 -35.69
C GLU A 755 -1.09 -1.35 -34.81
N GLU A 756 -0.78 -2.65 -34.84
CA GLU A 756 -1.49 -3.61 -34.00
C GLU A 756 -1.16 -3.41 -32.50
N PRO A 757 -2.13 -3.63 -31.59
CA PRO A 757 -1.90 -3.46 -30.16
C PRO A 757 -0.83 -4.43 -29.66
N VAL A 758 0.20 -3.87 -29.02
CA VAL A 758 1.31 -4.62 -28.42
C VAL A 758 0.99 -4.91 -26.95
N LEU A 759 0.86 -6.20 -26.63
CA LEU A 759 0.40 -6.72 -25.35
C LEU A 759 1.44 -7.69 -24.80
N MET A 760 1.58 -7.80 -23.47
CA MET A 760 2.68 -8.54 -22.86
C MET A 760 2.71 -10.02 -23.31
N HIS A 761 1.55 -10.67 -23.37
CA HIS A 761 1.43 -12.04 -23.88
C HIS A 761 1.79 -12.16 -25.36
N ARG A 762 1.25 -11.28 -26.20
CA ARG A 762 1.47 -11.26 -27.65
C ARG A 762 2.95 -11.08 -27.99
N LEU A 763 3.63 -10.16 -27.28
CA LEU A 763 5.07 -9.97 -27.37
C LEU A 763 5.85 -11.26 -27.07
N LEU A 764 5.50 -11.95 -25.98
CA LEU A 764 6.18 -13.18 -25.56
C LEU A 764 5.77 -14.42 -26.38
N GLY A 765 4.74 -14.32 -27.23
CA GLY A 765 4.15 -15.43 -27.97
C GLY A 765 3.27 -16.36 -27.13
N LEU A 766 2.96 -15.98 -25.89
CA LEU A 766 2.15 -16.75 -24.93
C LEU A 766 0.71 -16.92 -25.42
N LYS A 767 0.09 -18.05 -25.07
CA LYS A 767 -1.27 -18.45 -25.44
C LYS A 767 -1.98 -19.08 -24.26
N GLY A 768 -3.29 -18.87 -24.16
CA GLY A 768 -4.09 -19.37 -23.04
C GLY A 768 -3.73 -18.71 -21.71
N SER A 769 -4.01 -19.38 -20.60
CA SER A 769 -3.85 -18.83 -19.25
C SER A 769 -2.87 -19.60 -18.35
N ASN A 770 -2.14 -20.59 -18.89
CA ASN A 770 -1.05 -21.29 -18.17
C ASN A 770 0.01 -20.32 -17.60
N PHE A 771 0.28 -19.22 -18.31
CA PHE A 771 1.12 -18.12 -17.83
C PHE A 771 0.37 -16.79 -17.95
N GLN A 772 0.49 -15.90 -16.96
CA GLN A 772 -0.14 -14.57 -16.96
C GLN A 772 0.81 -13.48 -16.44
N SER A 773 0.78 -12.28 -17.03
CA SER A 773 1.50 -11.11 -16.49
C SER A 773 0.72 -10.53 -15.30
N LEU A 774 1.35 -10.44 -14.13
CA LEU A 774 0.68 -10.03 -12.89
C LEU A 774 1.17 -8.69 -12.31
N TYR A 775 2.39 -8.25 -12.63
CA TYR A 775 2.92 -6.96 -12.15
C TYR A 775 3.99 -6.43 -13.08
N HIS A 776 4.03 -5.12 -13.38
CA HIS A 776 5.14 -4.51 -14.12
C HIS A 776 6.03 -3.69 -13.17
N PHE A 777 7.28 -3.44 -13.55
CA PHE A 777 8.26 -2.76 -12.72
C PHE A 777 9.30 -1.99 -13.56
N THR A 778 9.88 -0.93 -13.02
CA THR A 778 10.96 -0.14 -13.67
C THR A 778 12.04 0.25 -12.66
N VAL A 779 13.30 0.28 -13.09
CA VAL A 779 14.48 0.56 -12.25
C VAL A 779 15.39 1.53 -13.00
N GLY A 780 15.78 2.65 -12.37
CA GLY A 780 16.58 3.70 -13.02
C GLY A 780 16.87 4.92 -12.14
N GLY A 781 17.53 5.92 -12.71
CA GLY A 781 17.77 7.20 -12.03
C GLY A 781 16.47 8.02 -11.92
N PRO A 782 16.03 8.44 -10.72
CA PRO A 782 14.75 9.13 -10.56
C PRO A 782 14.83 10.61 -10.91
N VAL A 783 13.76 11.15 -11.51
CA VAL A 783 13.55 12.60 -11.58
C VAL A 783 13.13 13.13 -10.21
N LEU A 784 13.87 14.11 -9.69
CA LEU A 784 13.57 14.75 -8.40
C LEU A 784 12.71 16.00 -8.59
N ASP A 785 11.40 15.90 -8.33
CA ASP A 785 10.51 17.05 -8.30
C ASP A 785 10.77 17.94 -7.07
N LYS A 786 11.50 19.04 -7.29
CA LYS A 786 11.88 20.04 -6.29
C LYS A 786 10.69 20.77 -5.66
N ARG A 787 9.47 20.64 -6.20
CA ARG A 787 8.24 21.22 -5.64
C ARG A 787 7.67 20.39 -4.47
N ILE A 788 8.11 19.13 -4.32
CA ILE A 788 7.60 18.22 -3.28
C ILE A 788 8.52 18.26 -2.05
N MET A 789 8.10 18.98 -1.02
CA MET A 789 8.78 18.99 0.27
C MET A 789 8.70 17.60 0.91
N SER A 790 9.75 17.22 1.64
CA SER A 790 9.81 15.97 2.41
C SER A 790 10.00 16.30 3.88
N LEU A 791 9.11 15.80 4.74
CA LEU A 791 9.12 16.02 6.18
C LEU A 791 9.44 14.70 6.93
N PRO A 792 9.97 14.77 8.17
CA PRO A 792 10.15 13.60 9.03
C PRO A 792 8.87 12.78 9.17
N ALA A 793 8.99 11.47 9.33
CA ALA A 793 7.85 10.55 9.46
C ALA A 793 6.98 10.80 10.72
N TYR A 794 7.63 11.26 11.78
CA TYR A 794 7.12 11.53 13.11
C TYR A 794 7.78 12.82 13.62
N PRO A 795 7.21 13.53 14.62
CA PRO A 795 7.93 14.60 15.30
C PRO A 795 9.28 14.08 15.86
N GLY A 796 10.27 14.98 15.90
CA GLY A 796 11.57 14.67 16.51
C GLY A 796 11.47 14.59 18.04
N PRO A 797 12.44 13.98 18.74
CA PRO A 797 12.42 13.88 20.20
C PRO A 797 12.45 15.25 20.92
N ASP A 798 12.83 16.31 20.22
CA ASP A 798 12.87 17.69 20.70
C ASP A 798 11.55 18.47 20.44
N ILE A 799 10.50 17.80 19.93
CA ILE A 799 9.20 18.41 19.63
C ILE A 799 8.09 17.51 20.23
N ASP A 800 7.36 18.08 21.18
CA ASP A 800 6.28 17.50 21.99
C ASP A 800 6.71 16.43 23.02
N ALA A 801 6.94 16.91 24.25
CA ALA A 801 6.95 16.17 25.52
C ALA A 801 6.19 16.99 26.58
#